data_AF-A0A0W0VH80-F1
#
_entry.id   AF-A0A0W0VH80-F1
#
_cell.length_a   1.000
_cell.length_b   1.000
_cell.length_c   1.000
_cell.angle_alpha   90.00
_cell.angle_beta   90.00
_cell.angle_gamma   90.00
#
_symmetry.space_group_name_H-M   'P 1'
#
loop_
_entity.id
_entity.type
_entity.pdbx_description
1 polymer ?
#
loop_
_entity_poly.entity_id
_entity_poly.type
_entity_poly.pdbx_seq_one_letter_code
_entity_poly.pdbx_strand_id
1 'polypeptide(L)'
;MRLIEVLPNYEAKRFDKPPVLTQDERKSCFQVDLSISSMFDKTKQDINKLGLLLQYGYFKVTGKFFTAKTFKSADIKVAAKIIGITPPKDFIHQYGDRTRQKHRLFILENTGFLPFNNKIDFFEEAIIDMVDKQMHPRKLFYALVEQLRQKKIELPSYDRIARTITDKLHAFEARVTKNIAEVITTKQQEALEQLVSKEGEPYERALLTRLKNISQSMQPAKIKQDMRNFLIIKKLHRELISVIEKLALSSEAIKYYAGWVNKAKTTQLAEMADTHKRNLYLIAFIDYWYRLWQDNLVDILLKSVQQHLNKAAREVDLLIKDRLPEKNRLAKSVITGFNNAKDTLDKVQRVVHDINLNNDEKVRELNNILPKENHSFSQVELDAKELQLQMENEKKCNDEFNVLSNLSRKLQNRVAEIIKHLSFEYEDNAKAIFQAIEFYQNNKTITATAPNEFLDDHEYQAIHRDGKFNISLYKAILFCKVAQAIKCGQISLNYSLRYLSIDSYLLDEQYWHKHKTHLLEKLGLTEFSDAEKVLSLLRSTLDKQFFDVNQRIVQGVNNYITIRKDGGFSVYTPAVEKPKYDSITSIIGEGKYIPILQMMAQMNALTKFTACFKHHKITGSKTPPENEIFYAGIFGLGSNIGLHKLSHTAIGINYNTLSHAVNWYFSLDNLHAVNQSLVDLMSKLWLPQKFKRERDLLHTSSDGKKQCVSAESLNTNFSYKYFGNGKGASVYRFIDERGILFYSTVFTSSERDAAYVIDGLLHNDAVSSDMHSTDTHGYTEKVFAISHLLSVTFAPRLKDIASQKLVSFGKLKNILESKEYPILPTYYVNESKIKRYWDNILRLIATIKLREHRASTILKRLSEYSNQHPLEESLKDFGRIIKSIFILKYIDDVQWRQAIEKQLNKGELANKFSDAISFADPNILEPLKEDQEITVMCKTIIQNIIILWNYIELTKVVMQVENDERNILLENITNASILTWQHVNLHGTYDFSNLFSSNDSEFILDEVINFRAA
;
A
#
# COMPACT_ATOMS: atom_id res chain seq x y z
N MET A 1 -8.57 -31.01 25.55
CA MET A 1 -7.92 -30.24 24.46
C MET A 1 -7.10 -29.12 25.09
N ARG A 2 -5.87 -28.85 24.62
CA ARG A 2 -5.04 -27.79 25.20
C ARG A 2 -5.55 -26.42 24.73
N LEU A 3 -5.86 -25.51 25.65
CA LEU A 3 -6.30 -24.16 25.31
C LEU A 3 -5.19 -23.42 24.54
N ILE A 4 -5.56 -22.80 23.41
CA ILE A 4 -4.62 -21.97 22.64
C ILE A 4 -4.42 -20.64 23.37
N GLU A 5 -3.17 -20.15 23.40
CA GLU A 5 -2.88 -18.83 23.93
C GLU A 5 -3.39 -17.76 22.96
N VAL A 6 -4.61 -17.26 23.21
CA VAL A 6 -5.23 -16.18 22.41
C VAL A 6 -4.59 -14.84 22.73
N LEU A 7 -4.44 -14.54 24.03
CA LEU A 7 -3.73 -13.37 24.54
C LEU A 7 -2.65 -13.82 25.53
N PRO A 8 -1.56 -13.04 25.67
CA PRO A 8 -0.63 -13.19 26.78
C PRO A 8 -1.35 -13.14 28.14
N ASN A 9 -0.86 -13.90 29.12
CA ASN A 9 -1.47 -14.00 30.45
C ASN A 9 -1.78 -12.64 31.12
N TYR A 10 -0.95 -11.62 30.90
CA TYR A 10 -1.17 -10.29 31.48
C TYR A 10 -2.32 -9.54 30.79
N GLU A 11 -2.47 -9.64 29.46
CA GLU A 11 -3.59 -9.05 28.70
C GLU A 11 -4.90 -9.75 29.04
N ALA A 12 -4.90 -11.08 29.09
CA ALA A 12 -6.05 -11.89 29.50
C ALA A 12 -6.55 -11.49 30.90
N LYS A 13 -5.63 -11.39 31.87
CA LYS A 13 -5.94 -10.92 33.23
C LYS A 13 -6.45 -9.49 33.25
N ARG A 14 -5.94 -8.61 32.39
CA ARG A 14 -6.38 -7.22 32.28
C ARG A 14 -7.80 -7.12 31.72
N PHE A 15 -8.15 -7.94 30.74
CA PHE A 15 -9.48 -7.95 30.11
C PHE A 15 -10.60 -8.40 31.05
N ASP A 16 -10.31 -9.30 32.00
CA ASP A 16 -11.28 -9.82 32.97
C ASP A 16 -11.30 -9.08 34.32
N LYS A 17 -10.50 -8.01 34.46
CA LYS A 17 -10.50 -7.14 35.65
C LYS A 17 -11.08 -5.76 35.33
N PRO A 18 -11.63 -5.06 36.34
CA PRO A 18 -12.05 -3.67 36.16
C PRO A 18 -10.92 -2.79 35.60
N PRO A 19 -11.25 -1.84 34.72
CA PRO A 19 -10.26 -0.99 34.05
C PRO A 19 -9.43 -0.22 35.08
N VAL A 20 -8.17 0.07 34.75
CA VAL A 20 -7.37 1.02 35.54
C VAL A 20 -7.79 2.40 35.08
N LEU A 21 -8.56 3.11 35.92
CA LEU A 21 -9.04 4.45 35.64
C LEU A 21 -8.10 5.48 36.28
N THR A 22 -7.74 6.49 35.52
CA THR A 22 -7.10 7.72 36.00
C THR A 22 -8.08 8.54 36.85
N GLN A 23 -7.59 9.55 37.57
CA GLN A 23 -8.45 10.37 38.44
C GLN A 23 -9.56 11.10 37.66
N ASP A 24 -9.26 11.60 36.45
CA ASP A 24 -10.24 12.27 35.60
C ASP A 24 -11.22 11.28 34.96
N GLU A 25 -10.74 10.12 34.53
CA GLU A 25 -11.62 9.04 34.06
C GLU A 25 -12.58 8.59 35.15
N ARG A 26 -12.14 8.49 36.41
CA ARG A 26 -13.06 8.18 37.54
C ARG A 26 -14.16 9.23 37.67
N LYS A 27 -13.84 10.52 37.55
CA LYS A 27 -14.84 11.61 37.63
C LYS A 27 -15.84 11.55 36.49
N SER A 28 -15.41 11.18 35.28
CA SER A 28 -16.28 11.06 34.10
C SER A 28 -17.08 9.75 34.10
N CYS A 29 -16.46 8.64 34.47
CA CYS A 29 -17.08 7.33 34.48
C CYS A 29 -18.13 7.19 35.58
N PHE A 30 -17.85 7.68 36.78
CA PHE A 30 -18.74 7.56 37.93
C PHE A 30 -19.65 8.78 38.07
N GLN A 31 -20.51 9.01 37.08
CA GLN A 31 -21.54 10.04 37.12
C GLN A 31 -22.92 9.42 37.04
N VAL A 32 -23.86 9.99 37.79
CA VAL A 32 -25.29 9.67 37.66
C VAL A 32 -25.83 10.51 36.51
N ASP A 33 -26.08 9.86 35.38
CA ASP A 33 -26.70 10.47 34.20
C ASP A 33 -28.11 9.92 33.98
N LEU A 34 -28.78 10.40 32.93
CA LEU A 34 -30.16 10.01 32.57
C LEU A 34 -30.34 8.50 32.39
N SER A 35 -29.27 7.76 32.07
CA SER A 35 -29.32 6.31 31.83
C SER A 35 -29.46 5.50 33.12
N ILE A 36 -29.05 6.06 34.27
CA ILE A 36 -29.13 5.37 35.56
C ILE A 36 -29.95 6.10 36.63
N SER A 37 -30.28 7.37 36.44
CA SER A 37 -31.01 8.20 37.43
C SER A 37 -32.28 7.53 37.95
N SER A 38 -33.09 6.95 37.05
CA SER A 38 -34.39 6.35 37.41
C SER A 38 -34.27 5.15 38.37
N MET A 39 -33.24 4.31 38.23
CA MET A 39 -32.98 3.21 39.18
C MET A 39 -32.18 3.69 40.39
N PHE A 40 -31.31 4.67 40.20
CA PHE A 40 -30.52 5.25 41.27
C PHE A 40 -31.42 5.90 42.34
N ASP A 41 -32.45 6.63 41.93
CA ASP A 41 -33.42 7.29 42.83
C ASP A 41 -34.35 6.28 43.53
N LYS A 42 -34.76 5.23 42.81
CA LYS A 42 -35.61 4.15 43.36
C LYS A 42 -34.87 3.24 44.35
N THR A 43 -33.54 3.20 44.29
CA THR A 43 -32.72 2.32 45.12
C THR A 43 -32.58 2.89 46.52
N LYS A 44 -33.21 2.28 47.53
CA LYS A 44 -33.21 2.82 48.92
C LYS A 44 -31.89 2.61 49.68
N GLN A 45 -31.15 1.53 49.39
CA GLN A 45 -29.93 1.20 50.12
C GLN A 45 -28.71 1.82 49.44
N ASP A 46 -27.91 2.57 50.20
CA ASP A 46 -26.70 3.24 49.72
C ASP A 46 -25.66 2.28 49.13
N ILE A 47 -25.58 1.06 49.67
CA ILE A 47 -24.70 0.01 49.13
C ILE A 47 -25.07 -0.37 47.69
N ASN A 48 -26.36 -0.40 47.38
CA ASN A 48 -26.86 -0.76 46.07
C ASN A 48 -26.70 0.42 45.10
N LYS A 49 -26.88 1.67 45.56
CA LYS A 49 -26.57 2.87 44.78
C LYS A 49 -25.08 2.89 44.37
N LEU A 50 -24.20 2.62 45.33
CA LEU A 50 -22.75 2.51 45.08
C LEU A 50 -22.42 1.39 44.09
N GLY A 51 -23.03 0.21 44.27
CA GLY A 51 -22.84 -0.92 43.37
C GLY A 51 -23.38 -0.70 41.95
N LEU A 52 -24.50 0.01 41.80
CA LEU A 52 -25.05 0.41 40.50
C LEU A 52 -24.09 1.37 39.79
N LEU A 53 -23.61 2.42 40.48
CA LEU A 53 -22.71 3.41 39.91
C LEU A 53 -21.37 2.79 39.47
N LEU A 54 -20.81 1.89 40.27
CA LEU A 54 -19.58 1.17 39.93
C LEU A 54 -19.76 0.25 38.72
N GLN A 55 -20.85 -0.54 38.68
CA GLN A 55 -21.14 -1.38 37.51
C GLN A 55 -21.33 -0.55 36.25
N TYR A 56 -22.09 0.52 36.32
CA TYR A 56 -22.34 1.40 35.18
C TYR A 56 -21.05 2.09 34.70
N GLY A 57 -20.25 2.63 35.62
CA GLY A 57 -18.97 3.28 35.28
C GLY A 57 -17.99 2.30 34.62
N TYR A 58 -17.87 1.07 35.11
CA TYR A 58 -17.05 0.05 34.48
C TYR A 58 -17.60 -0.45 33.14
N PHE A 59 -18.93 -0.55 33.03
CA PHE A 59 -19.60 -0.95 31.80
C PHE A 59 -19.41 0.09 30.67
N LYS A 60 -19.48 1.39 30.98
CA LYS A 60 -19.23 2.46 29.98
C LYS A 60 -17.88 2.34 29.30
N VAL A 61 -16.86 1.90 30.04
CA VAL A 61 -15.49 1.79 29.52
C VAL A 61 -15.24 0.46 28.83
N THR A 62 -15.79 -0.62 29.38
CA THR A 62 -15.40 -1.97 28.96
C THR A 62 -16.46 -2.71 28.15
N GLY A 63 -17.74 -2.35 28.28
CA GLY A 63 -18.88 -3.14 27.78
C GLY A 63 -19.10 -4.44 28.58
N LYS A 64 -18.52 -4.56 29.78
CA LYS A 64 -18.56 -5.75 30.65
C LYS A 64 -19.04 -5.41 32.05
N PHE A 65 -19.57 -6.42 32.72
CA PHE A 65 -19.89 -6.39 34.15
C PHE A 65 -18.87 -7.21 34.93
N PHE A 66 -18.55 -6.77 36.15
CA PHE A 66 -17.52 -7.38 36.98
C PHE A 66 -18.09 -7.87 38.32
N THR A 67 -17.38 -8.78 38.99
CA THR A 67 -17.80 -9.22 40.32
C THR A 67 -17.34 -8.21 41.38
N ALA A 68 -18.11 -8.05 42.46
CA ALA A 68 -17.79 -7.10 43.54
C ALA A 68 -16.38 -7.35 44.13
N LYS A 69 -15.95 -8.62 44.16
CA LYS A 69 -14.61 -9.06 44.61
C LYS A 69 -13.45 -8.48 43.79
N THR A 70 -13.72 -8.07 42.55
CA THR A 70 -12.70 -7.54 41.64
C THR A 70 -12.65 -6.01 41.60
N PHE A 71 -13.60 -5.33 42.27
CA PHE A 71 -13.67 -3.87 42.30
C PHE A 71 -12.46 -3.29 42.99
N LYS A 72 -11.99 -2.14 42.49
CA LYS A 72 -10.80 -1.49 43.05
C LYS A 72 -11.19 -0.60 44.21
N SER A 73 -10.43 -0.69 45.30
CA SER A 73 -10.64 0.13 46.50
C SER A 73 -10.62 1.63 46.22
N ALA A 74 -9.74 2.08 45.32
CA ALA A 74 -9.69 3.48 44.88
C ALA A 74 -10.99 3.94 44.20
N ASP A 75 -11.57 3.10 43.35
CA ASP A 75 -12.80 3.43 42.63
C ASP A 75 -14.01 3.43 43.57
N ILE A 76 -14.07 2.47 44.51
CA ILE A 76 -15.09 2.42 45.57
C ILE A 76 -15.08 3.72 46.39
N LYS A 77 -13.89 4.19 46.78
CA LYS A 77 -13.73 5.45 47.55
C LYS A 77 -14.24 6.66 46.77
N VAL A 78 -13.90 6.77 45.49
CA VAL A 78 -14.34 7.90 44.65
C VAL A 78 -15.84 7.85 44.41
N ALA A 79 -16.39 6.70 44.03
CA ALA A 79 -17.82 6.54 43.81
C ALA A 79 -18.63 6.79 45.09
N ALA A 80 -18.16 6.34 46.26
CA ALA A 80 -18.79 6.61 47.55
C ALA A 80 -18.82 8.12 47.86
N LYS A 81 -17.73 8.84 47.58
CA LYS A 81 -17.67 10.30 47.73
C LYS A 81 -18.66 11.02 46.82
N ILE A 82 -18.83 10.55 45.58
CA ILE A 82 -19.76 11.16 44.60
C ILE A 82 -21.21 11.04 45.06
N ILE A 83 -21.58 9.91 45.69
CA ILE A 83 -22.94 9.69 46.19
C ILE A 83 -23.15 10.18 47.62
N GLY A 84 -22.14 10.80 48.24
CA GLY A 84 -22.22 11.42 49.57
C GLY A 84 -22.15 10.46 50.76
N ILE A 85 -21.59 9.25 50.61
CA ILE A 85 -21.49 8.27 51.70
C ILE A 85 -20.04 7.97 52.12
N THR A 86 -19.84 7.52 53.35
CA THR A 86 -18.55 6.99 53.79
C THR A 86 -18.28 5.64 53.11
N PRO A 87 -17.08 5.40 52.54
CA PRO A 87 -16.75 4.14 51.90
C PRO A 87 -16.96 2.94 52.86
N PRO A 88 -17.85 1.99 52.55
CA PRO A 88 -18.17 0.89 53.46
C PRO A 88 -16.97 -0.06 53.61
N LYS A 89 -16.68 -0.47 54.86
CA LYS A 89 -15.54 -1.34 55.20
C LYS A 89 -15.65 -2.73 54.56
N ASP A 90 -16.87 -3.23 54.36
CA ASP A 90 -17.13 -4.55 53.75
C ASP A 90 -18.09 -4.45 52.56
N PHE A 91 -17.74 -3.62 51.57
CA PHE A 91 -18.55 -3.46 50.36
C PHE A 91 -18.77 -4.79 49.61
N ILE A 92 -17.72 -5.62 49.58
CA ILE A 92 -17.64 -6.82 48.72
C ILE A 92 -18.67 -7.87 49.11
N HIS A 93 -18.92 -8.06 50.41
CA HIS A 93 -19.92 -9.02 50.90
C HIS A 93 -21.34 -8.43 50.98
N GLN A 94 -21.47 -7.11 51.09
CA GLN A 94 -22.78 -6.43 51.18
C GLN A 94 -23.45 -6.25 49.81
N TYR A 95 -22.69 -6.10 48.73
CA TYR A 95 -23.23 -5.99 47.38
C TYR A 95 -23.48 -7.38 46.76
N GLY A 96 -24.67 -7.93 47.02
CA GLY A 96 -25.05 -9.29 46.63
C GLY A 96 -25.25 -9.51 45.11
N ASP A 97 -24.98 -10.74 44.67
CA ASP A 97 -25.07 -11.15 43.26
C ASP A 97 -26.46 -10.97 42.64
N ARG A 98 -27.53 -11.19 43.40
CA ARG A 98 -28.92 -10.99 42.93
C ARG A 98 -29.19 -9.53 42.57
N THR A 99 -28.72 -8.60 43.40
CA THR A 99 -28.82 -7.17 43.14
C THR A 99 -27.94 -6.78 41.94
N ARG A 100 -26.72 -7.30 41.87
CA ARG A 100 -25.83 -7.09 40.73
C ARG A 100 -26.48 -7.50 39.40
N GLN A 101 -27.14 -8.66 39.35
CA GLN A 101 -27.83 -9.12 38.15
C GLN A 101 -29.00 -8.20 37.75
N LYS A 102 -29.76 -7.69 38.73
CA LYS A 102 -30.79 -6.67 38.46
C LYS A 102 -30.19 -5.40 37.87
N HIS A 103 -29.08 -4.90 38.43
CA HIS A 103 -28.38 -3.73 37.91
C HIS A 103 -27.85 -3.97 36.49
N ARG A 104 -27.30 -5.15 36.22
CA ARG A 104 -26.85 -5.54 34.87
C ARG A 104 -27.98 -5.44 33.85
N LEU A 105 -29.12 -6.08 34.10
CA LEU A 105 -30.26 -6.06 33.17
C LEU A 105 -30.76 -4.63 32.93
N PHE A 106 -30.86 -3.83 34.00
CA PHE A 106 -31.29 -2.44 33.90
C PHE A 106 -30.31 -1.58 33.08
N ILE A 107 -29.00 -1.72 33.30
CA ILE A 107 -27.97 -0.98 32.56
C ILE A 107 -28.03 -1.33 31.07
N LEU A 108 -28.17 -2.62 30.72
CA LEU A 108 -28.27 -3.06 29.33
C LEU A 108 -29.49 -2.43 28.63
N GLU A 109 -30.66 -2.46 29.27
CA GLU A 109 -31.90 -1.89 28.74
C GLU A 109 -31.79 -0.38 28.47
N ASN A 110 -31.23 0.39 29.41
CA ASN A 110 -31.18 1.85 29.31
C ASN A 110 -30.05 2.37 28.41
N THR A 111 -29.01 1.55 28.17
CA THR A 111 -27.91 1.91 27.25
C THR A 111 -28.14 1.44 25.81
N GLY A 112 -29.20 0.65 25.59
CA GLY A 112 -29.50 0.02 24.31
C GLY A 112 -28.55 -1.13 23.96
N PHE A 113 -27.92 -1.75 24.96
CA PHE A 113 -27.07 -2.92 24.77
C PHE A 113 -27.86 -4.24 24.88
N LEU A 114 -27.47 -5.21 24.07
CA LEU A 114 -28.07 -6.54 24.03
C LEU A 114 -27.32 -7.52 24.96
N PRO A 115 -28.04 -8.32 25.76
CA PRO A 115 -27.41 -9.38 26.56
C PRO A 115 -26.66 -10.38 25.69
N PHE A 116 -25.44 -10.77 26.10
CA PHE A 116 -24.60 -11.70 25.34
C PHE A 116 -25.32 -13.02 25.00
N ASN A 117 -26.05 -13.58 25.97
CA ASN A 117 -26.73 -14.86 25.82
C ASN A 117 -27.79 -14.88 24.70
N ASN A 118 -28.31 -13.71 24.30
CA ASN A 118 -29.29 -13.60 23.23
C ASN A 118 -28.64 -13.53 21.83
N LYS A 119 -27.30 -13.42 21.77
CA LYS A 119 -26.51 -13.21 20.55
C LYS A 119 -25.35 -14.21 20.45
N ILE A 120 -25.51 -15.41 21.03
CA ILE A 120 -24.52 -16.49 20.93
C ILE A 120 -24.33 -16.90 19.47
N ASP A 121 -25.40 -17.00 18.68
CA ASP A 121 -25.32 -17.38 17.27
C ASP A 121 -24.44 -16.41 16.47
N PHE A 122 -24.67 -15.10 16.62
CA PHE A 122 -23.84 -14.06 16.01
C PHE A 122 -22.38 -14.15 16.46
N PHE A 123 -22.15 -14.36 17.76
CA PHE A 123 -20.81 -14.51 18.32
C PHE A 123 -20.07 -15.71 17.74
N GLU A 124 -20.73 -16.86 17.62
CA GLU A 124 -20.12 -18.06 17.05
C GLU A 124 -19.91 -17.93 15.54
N GLU A 125 -20.88 -17.37 14.80
CA GLU A 125 -20.78 -17.10 13.37
C GLU A 125 -19.62 -16.14 13.05
N ALA A 126 -19.47 -15.07 13.83
CA ALA A 126 -18.37 -14.13 13.69
C ALA A 126 -17.00 -14.80 13.93
N ILE A 127 -16.90 -15.70 14.90
CA ILE A 127 -15.66 -16.47 15.12
C ILE A 127 -15.42 -17.44 13.95
N ILE A 128 -16.46 -18.13 13.46
CA ILE A 128 -16.34 -19.07 12.34
C ILE A 128 -15.82 -18.35 11.08
N ASP A 129 -16.38 -17.19 10.71
CA ASP A 129 -15.92 -16.41 9.55
C ASP A 129 -14.42 -16.05 9.66
N MET A 130 -13.96 -15.65 10.85
CA MET A 130 -12.54 -15.31 11.07
C MET A 130 -11.63 -16.55 11.12
N VAL A 131 -12.12 -17.67 11.66
CA VAL A 131 -11.40 -18.96 11.72
C VAL A 131 -11.26 -19.57 10.34
N ASP A 132 -12.31 -19.50 9.50
CA ASP A 132 -12.28 -20.00 8.13
C ASP A 132 -11.19 -19.28 7.30
N LYS A 133 -10.88 -18.02 7.65
CA LYS A 133 -9.78 -17.21 7.08
C LYS A 133 -8.42 -17.44 7.76
N GLN A 134 -8.29 -18.41 8.66
CA GLN A 134 -7.08 -18.67 9.45
C GLN A 134 -6.53 -17.42 10.14
N MET A 135 -7.40 -16.52 10.61
CA MET A 135 -6.98 -15.32 11.31
C MET A 135 -6.26 -15.67 12.62
N HIS A 136 -5.12 -15.03 12.86
CA HIS A 136 -4.35 -15.27 14.08
C HIS A 136 -5.19 -15.00 15.35
N PRO A 137 -5.19 -15.89 16.37
CA PRO A 137 -6.08 -15.81 17.53
C PRO A 137 -6.13 -14.45 18.23
N ARG A 138 -4.97 -13.81 18.44
CA ARG A 138 -4.89 -12.47 19.03
C ARG A 138 -5.62 -11.40 18.19
N LYS A 139 -5.47 -11.43 16.87
CA LYS A 139 -6.14 -10.49 15.95
C LYS A 139 -7.65 -10.75 15.94
N LEU A 140 -8.03 -12.02 15.88
CA LEU A 140 -9.42 -12.47 15.97
C LEU A 140 -10.08 -11.96 17.26
N PHE A 141 -9.41 -12.08 18.42
CA PHE A 141 -9.91 -11.57 19.69
C PHE A 141 -10.26 -10.08 19.64
N TYR A 142 -9.34 -9.24 19.17
CA TYR A 142 -9.58 -7.79 19.13
C TYR A 142 -10.64 -7.41 18.09
N ALA A 143 -10.63 -8.05 16.92
CA ALA A 143 -11.67 -7.86 15.90
C ALA A 143 -13.06 -8.23 16.41
N LEU A 144 -13.17 -9.34 17.15
CA LEU A 144 -14.43 -9.80 17.74
C LEU A 144 -14.94 -8.84 18.83
N VAL A 145 -14.05 -8.40 19.73
CA VAL A 145 -14.40 -7.42 20.77
C VAL A 145 -14.94 -6.14 20.15
N GLU A 146 -14.32 -5.67 19.07
CA GLU A 146 -14.75 -4.46 18.37
C GLU A 146 -16.11 -4.65 17.69
N GLN A 147 -16.33 -5.77 16.99
CA GLN A 147 -17.63 -6.08 16.39
C GLN A 147 -18.77 -6.15 17.42
N LEU A 148 -18.52 -6.77 18.58
CA LEU A 148 -19.51 -6.83 19.65
C LEU A 148 -19.83 -5.42 20.19
N ARG A 149 -18.82 -4.56 20.38
CA ARG A 149 -19.04 -3.18 20.82
C ARG A 149 -19.85 -2.36 19.82
N GLN A 150 -19.52 -2.46 18.53
CA GLN A 150 -20.23 -1.76 17.46
C GLN A 150 -21.70 -2.14 17.38
N LYS A 151 -22.00 -3.43 17.57
CA LYS A 151 -23.39 -3.95 17.63
C LYS A 151 -24.05 -3.79 19.00
N LYS A 152 -23.40 -3.08 19.93
CA LYS A 152 -23.85 -2.88 21.32
C LYS A 152 -24.21 -4.20 22.01
N ILE A 153 -23.36 -5.21 21.86
CA ILE A 153 -23.52 -6.51 22.53
C ILE A 153 -22.62 -6.54 23.76
N GLU A 154 -23.15 -7.02 24.88
CA GLU A 154 -22.36 -7.26 26.09
C GLU A 154 -21.17 -8.19 25.81
N LEU A 155 -19.99 -7.81 26.29
CA LEU A 155 -18.77 -8.61 26.10
C LEU A 155 -18.71 -9.79 27.10
N PRO A 156 -18.42 -11.02 26.63
CA PRO A 156 -18.21 -12.17 27.50
C PRO A 156 -16.83 -12.16 28.20
N SER A 157 -16.58 -13.17 29.06
CA SER A 157 -15.26 -13.36 29.69
C SER A 157 -14.19 -13.75 28.67
N TYR A 158 -12.91 -13.48 28.99
CA TYR A 158 -11.79 -13.94 28.16
C TYR A 158 -11.83 -15.45 27.98
N ASP A 159 -12.08 -16.21 29.04
CA ASP A 159 -12.14 -17.68 29.00
C ASP A 159 -13.21 -18.18 28.02
N ARG A 160 -14.39 -17.56 27.98
CA ARG A 160 -15.44 -17.92 26.99
C ARG A 160 -14.94 -17.67 25.56
N ILE A 161 -14.34 -16.51 25.30
CA ILE A 161 -13.80 -16.17 23.98
C ILE A 161 -12.68 -17.14 23.59
N ALA A 162 -11.71 -17.36 24.47
CA ALA A 162 -10.54 -18.19 24.19
C ALA A 162 -10.90 -19.65 23.95
N ARG A 163 -11.86 -20.20 24.71
CA ARG A 163 -12.37 -21.56 24.48
C ARG A 163 -13.09 -21.67 23.15
N THR A 164 -14.02 -20.76 22.86
CA THR A 164 -14.75 -20.80 21.57
C THR A 164 -13.79 -20.65 20.39
N ILE A 165 -12.82 -19.74 20.44
CA ILE A 165 -11.78 -19.64 19.40
C ILE A 165 -11.01 -20.96 19.26
N THR A 166 -10.56 -21.54 20.37
CA THR A 166 -9.82 -22.81 20.37
C THR A 166 -10.65 -23.94 19.76
N ASP A 167 -11.89 -24.09 20.21
CA ASP A 167 -12.80 -25.14 19.76
C ASP A 167 -13.10 -25.01 18.26
N LYS A 168 -13.38 -23.79 17.78
CA LYS A 168 -13.68 -23.55 16.37
C LYS A 168 -12.45 -23.72 15.47
N LEU A 169 -11.24 -23.31 15.91
CA LEU A 169 -9.99 -23.56 15.17
C LEU A 169 -9.72 -25.05 14.99
N HIS A 170 -9.89 -25.83 16.06
CA HIS A 170 -9.71 -27.28 15.97
C HIS A 170 -10.81 -27.96 15.16
N ALA A 171 -12.06 -27.51 15.29
CA ALA A 171 -13.17 -28.01 14.47
C ALA A 171 -12.94 -27.73 12.98
N PHE A 172 -12.42 -26.56 12.63
CA PHE A 172 -12.02 -26.22 11.27
C PHE A 172 -10.96 -27.19 10.74
N GLU A 173 -9.86 -27.38 11.47
CA GLU A 173 -8.76 -28.24 11.03
C GLU A 173 -9.20 -29.70 10.89
N ALA A 174 -10.02 -30.19 11.81
CA ALA A 174 -10.60 -31.53 11.75
C ALA A 174 -11.54 -31.69 10.55
N ARG A 175 -12.42 -30.70 10.30
CA ARG A 175 -13.33 -30.68 9.15
C ARG A 175 -12.56 -30.73 7.83
N VAL A 176 -11.57 -29.86 7.65
CA VAL A 176 -10.80 -29.79 6.40
C VAL A 176 -9.98 -31.07 6.19
N THR A 177 -9.34 -31.58 7.24
CA THR A 177 -8.56 -32.83 7.16
C THR A 177 -9.45 -34.02 6.81
N LYS A 178 -10.66 -34.10 7.38
CA LYS A 178 -11.66 -35.11 7.04
C LYS A 178 -12.11 -34.98 5.57
N ASN A 179 -12.42 -33.77 5.11
CA ASN A 179 -12.82 -33.53 3.72
C ASN A 179 -11.72 -33.96 2.74
N ILE A 180 -10.43 -33.74 3.08
CA ILE A 180 -9.31 -34.24 2.27
C ILE A 180 -9.33 -35.76 2.21
N ALA A 181 -9.52 -36.45 3.33
CA ALA A 181 -9.55 -37.90 3.38
C ALA A 181 -10.67 -38.49 2.50
N GLU A 182 -11.80 -37.80 2.37
CA GLU A 182 -12.94 -38.22 1.56
C GLU A 182 -12.76 -37.94 0.06
N VAL A 183 -12.01 -36.89 -0.30
CA VAL A 183 -11.94 -36.38 -1.68
C VAL A 183 -10.66 -36.78 -2.42
N ILE A 184 -9.54 -36.97 -1.71
CA ILE A 184 -8.23 -37.21 -2.33
C ILE A 184 -8.12 -38.63 -2.90
N THR A 185 -7.55 -38.75 -4.09
CA THR A 185 -7.27 -40.05 -4.73
C THR A 185 -5.85 -40.55 -4.43
N THR A 186 -5.62 -41.87 -4.56
CA THR A 186 -4.29 -42.47 -4.39
C THR A 186 -3.23 -41.83 -5.29
N LYS A 187 -3.56 -41.59 -6.57
CA LYS A 187 -2.67 -40.93 -7.54
C LYS A 187 -2.28 -39.52 -7.10
N GLN A 188 -3.23 -38.74 -6.56
CA GLN A 188 -2.96 -37.40 -6.04
C GLN A 188 -2.08 -37.44 -4.78
N GLN A 189 -2.31 -38.41 -3.89
CA GLN A 189 -1.51 -38.60 -2.70
C GLN A 189 -0.06 -38.97 -3.03
N GLU A 190 0.15 -39.88 -3.98
CA GLU A 190 1.49 -40.24 -4.50
C GLU A 190 2.20 -39.01 -5.09
N ALA A 191 1.49 -38.18 -5.87
CA ALA A 191 2.05 -36.96 -6.44
C ALA A 191 2.49 -35.94 -5.37
N LEU A 192 1.76 -35.85 -4.25
CA LEU A 192 2.14 -35.01 -3.11
C LEU A 192 3.32 -35.59 -2.33
N GLU A 193 3.40 -36.92 -2.19
CA GLU A 193 4.50 -37.60 -1.50
C GLU A 193 5.84 -37.40 -2.20
N GLN A 194 5.85 -37.38 -3.55
CA GLN A 194 7.04 -37.07 -4.34
C GLN A 194 7.62 -35.67 -4.07
N LEU A 195 6.85 -34.73 -3.53
CA LEU A 195 7.37 -33.41 -3.16
C LEU A 195 8.33 -33.49 -1.96
N VAL A 196 8.08 -34.44 -1.05
CA VAL A 196 8.79 -34.57 0.22
C VAL A 196 9.77 -35.75 0.24
N SER A 197 9.71 -36.64 -0.75
CA SER A 197 10.65 -37.75 -0.91
C SER A 197 12.05 -37.26 -1.28
N LYS A 198 13.06 -38.07 -0.92
CA LYS A 198 14.48 -37.85 -1.27
C LYS A 198 14.89 -38.65 -2.51
N GLU A 199 13.98 -38.88 -3.44
CA GLU A 199 14.29 -39.63 -4.66
C GLU A 199 15.05 -38.73 -5.63
N GLY A 200 16.37 -38.89 -5.68
CA GLY A 200 17.27 -38.13 -6.54
C GLY A 200 18.74 -38.36 -6.20
N GLU A 201 19.63 -37.86 -7.06
CA GLU A 201 21.06 -37.86 -6.84
C GLU A 201 21.43 -37.06 -5.57
N PRO A 202 22.46 -37.45 -4.78
CA PRO A 202 22.78 -36.81 -3.50
C PRO A 202 23.03 -35.29 -3.55
N TYR A 203 23.38 -34.76 -4.73
CA TYR A 203 23.67 -33.35 -4.98
C TYR A 203 22.45 -32.53 -5.43
N GLU A 204 21.34 -33.16 -5.80
CA GLU A 204 20.13 -32.45 -6.21
C GLU A 204 19.30 -32.04 -4.99
N ARG A 205 18.87 -30.76 -4.95
CA ARG A 205 17.95 -30.29 -3.91
C ARG A 205 16.60 -30.99 -4.09
N ALA A 206 16.00 -31.43 -2.98
CA ALA A 206 14.64 -31.98 -2.96
C ALA A 206 13.66 -31.13 -3.77
N LEU A 207 12.72 -31.77 -4.47
CA LEU A 207 11.82 -31.13 -5.42
C LEU A 207 11.09 -29.92 -4.80
N LEU A 208 10.52 -30.09 -3.59
CA LEU A 208 9.86 -29.00 -2.89
C LEU A 208 10.78 -27.79 -2.64
N THR A 209 12.03 -28.01 -2.22
CA THR A 209 13.00 -26.93 -2.00
C THR A 209 13.27 -26.16 -3.29
N ARG A 210 13.29 -26.84 -4.44
CA ARG A 210 13.44 -26.20 -5.74
C ARG A 210 12.19 -25.39 -6.11
N LEU A 211 10.99 -25.92 -5.89
CA LEU A 211 9.72 -25.27 -6.22
C LEU A 211 9.41 -24.03 -5.36
N LYS A 212 9.91 -23.98 -4.13
CA LYS A 212 9.80 -22.81 -3.24
C LYS A 212 10.52 -21.57 -3.80
N ASN A 213 11.62 -21.77 -4.50
CA ASN A 213 12.51 -20.70 -4.94
C ASN A 213 12.12 -20.21 -6.33
N ILE A 214 11.50 -19.02 -6.38
CA ILE A 214 11.12 -18.33 -7.62
C ILE A 214 12.21 -17.30 -7.96
N SER A 215 12.89 -17.45 -9.11
CA SER A 215 13.96 -16.51 -9.47
C SER A 215 13.38 -15.14 -9.81
N GLN A 216 14.05 -14.09 -9.34
CA GLN A 216 13.77 -12.70 -9.68
C GLN A 216 14.62 -12.20 -10.87
N SER A 217 15.28 -13.12 -11.58
CA SER A 217 16.22 -12.83 -12.65
C SER A 217 15.56 -12.81 -14.03
N MET A 218 15.97 -11.87 -14.88
CA MET A 218 15.59 -11.83 -16.30
C MET A 218 16.64 -12.50 -17.21
N GLN A 219 17.61 -13.21 -16.64
CA GLN A 219 18.61 -13.95 -17.42
C GLN A 219 17.97 -15.17 -18.10
N PRO A 220 18.17 -15.38 -19.42
CA PRO A 220 17.51 -16.47 -20.15
C PRO A 220 17.73 -17.88 -19.56
N ALA A 221 18.92 -18.15 -19.02
CA ALA A 221 19.23 -19.42 -18.37
C ALA A 221 18.37 -19.66 -17.12
N LYS A 222 18.18 -18.62 -16.29
CA LYS A 222 17.33 -18.67 -15.10
C LYS A 222 15.86 -18.80 -15.47
N ILE A 223 15.39 -18.03 -16.45
CA ILE A 223 14.01 -18.16 -16.97
C ILE A 223 13.74 -19.58 -17.46
N LYS A 224 14.67 -20.21 -18.20
CA LYS A 224 14.52 -21.59 -18.66
C LYS A 224 14.45 -22.59 -17.51
N GLN A 225 15.26 -22.39 -16.46
CA GLN A 225 15.20 -23.22 -15.25
C GLN A 225 13.85 -23.05 -14.52
N ASP A 226 13.39 -21.82 -14.39
CA ASP A 226 12.13 -21.46 -13.77
C ASP A 226 10.93 -22.04 -14.53
N MET A 227 10.94 -21.98 -15.87
CA MET A 227 9.91 -22.61 -16.69
C MET A 227 9.83 -24.13 -16.48
N ARG A 228 10.96 -24.82 -16.27
CA ARG A 228 10.94 -26.26 -15.94
C ARG A 228 10.25 -26.52 -14.60
N ASN A 229 10.51 -25.69 -13.59
CA ASN A 229 9.84 -25.78 -12.29
C ASN A 229 8.35 -25.42 -12.40
N PHE A 230 8.02 -24.39 -13.17
CA PHE A 230 6.65 -23.95 -13.43
C PHE A 230 5.82 -25.06 -14.08
N LEU A 231 6.37 -25.79 -15.06
CA LEU A 231 5.65 -26.89 -15.70
C LEU A 231 5.36 -28.05 -14.74
N ILE A 232 6.24 -28.30 -13.77
CA ILE A 232 6.01 -29.30 -12.72
C ILE A 232 4.86 -28.85 -11.82
N ILE A 233 4.90 -27.62 -11.31
CA ILE A 233 3.83 -27.11 -10.43
C ILE A 233 2.50 -26.97 -11.17
N LYS A 234 2.51 -26.59 -12.47
CA LYS A 234 1.32 -26.57 -13.34
C LYS A 234 0.70 -27.96 -13.48
N LYS A 235 1.53 -29.00 -13.68
CA LYS A 235 1.06 -30.39 -13.76
C LYS A 235 0.43 -30.84 -12.43
N LEU A 236 1.07 -30.54 -11.30
CA LEU A 236 0.56 -30.85 -9.97
C LEU A 236 -0.76 -30.11 -9.69
N HIS A 237 -0.82 -28.82 -10.02
CA HIS A 237 -2.05 -28.03 -9.86
C HIS A 237 -3.21 -28.60 -10.68
N ARG A 238 -2.96 -28.93 -11.96
CA ARG A 238 -3.97 -29.58 -12.81
C ARG A 238 -4.47 -30.92 -12.24
N GLU A 239 -3.59 -31.70 -11.62
CA GLU A 239 -3.97 -32.96 -10.97
C GLU A 239 -4.80 -32.72 -9.70
N LEU A 240 -4.58 -31.61 -9.00
CA LEU A 240 -5.19 -31.31 -7.70
C LEU A 240 -6.39 -30.35 -7.76
N ILE A 241 -6.68 -29.72 -8.90
CA ILE A 241 -7.71 -28.68 -9.02
C ILE A 241 -9.09 -29.15 -8.52
N SER A 242 -9.47 -30.39 -8.82
CA SER A 242 -10.74 -30.97 -8.37
C SER A 242 -10.84 -31.13 -6.85
N VAL A 243 -9.70 -31.33 -6.17
CA VAL A 243 -9.62 -31.37 -4.71
C VAL A 243 -9.67 -29.94 -4.16
N ILE A 244 -8.90 -29.02 -4.77
CA ILE A 244 -8.83 -27.61 -4.37
C ILE A 244 -10.24 -26.97 -4.37
N GLU A 245 -11.00 -27.16 -5.45
CA GLU A 245 -12.36 -26.64 -5.60
C GLU A 245 -13.32 -27.23 -4.55
N LYS A 246 -13.22 -28.53 -4.26
CA LYS A 246 -14.06 -29.19 -3.25
C LYS A 246 -13.72 -28.80 -1.81
N LEU A 247 -12.46 -28.46 -1.53
CA LEU A 247 -12.07 -27.98 -0.21
C LEU A 247 -12.59 -26.57 0.08
N ALA A 248 -12.80 -25.76 -0.96
CA ALA A 248 -13.37 -24.41 -0.88
C ALA A 248 -12.71 -23.54 0.23
N LEU A 249 -11.38 -23.64 0.36
CA LEU A 249 -10.61 -22.86 1.32
C LEU A 249 -10.59 -21.39 0.90
N SER A 250 -10.65 -20.47 1.88
CA SER A 250 -10.46 -19.06 1.60
C SER A 250 -9.03 -18.77 1.12
N SER A 251 -8.83 -17.65 0.42
CA SER A 251 -7.52 -17.16 -0.01
C SER A 251 -6.52 -17.04 1.15
N GLU A 252 -6.99 -16.61 2.32
CA GLU A 252 -6.18 -16.43 3.52
C GLU A 252 -5.78 -17.77 4.12
N ALA A 253 -6.68 -18.75 4.15
CA ALA A 253 -6.38 -20.10 4.60
C ALA A 253 -5.34 -20.77 3.69
N ILE A 254 -5.51 -20.66 2.36
CA ILE A 254 -4.53 -21.14 1.38
C ILE A 254 -3.17 -20.49 1.63
N LYS A 255 -3.12 -19.17 1.75
CA LYS A 255 -1.88 -18.42 2.03
C LYS A 255 -1.23 -18.84 3.36
N TYR A 256 -2.00 -19.08 4.40
CA TYR A 256 -1.51 -19.51 5.71
C TYR A 256 -0.78 -20.86 5.64
N TYR A 257 -1.44 -21.88 5.07
CA TYR A 257 -0.87 -23.22 4.95
C TYR A 257 0.32 -23.26 3.99
N ALA A 258 0.21 -22.57 2.86
CA ALA A 258 1.28 -22.43 1.89
C ALA A 258 2.52 -21.72 2.47
N GLY A 259 2.30 -20.65 3.25
CA GLY A 259 3.35 -19.92 3.95
C GLY A 259 4.08 -20.77 4.99
N TRP A 260 3.38 -21.70 5.64
CA TRP A 260 4.03 -22.66 6.54
C TRP A 260 4.93 -23.61 5.77
N VAL A 261 4.46 -24.15 4.63
CA VAL A 261 5.28 -25.01 3.77
C VAL A 261 6.55 -24.29 3.35
N ASN A 262 6.46 -23.02 2.93
CA ASN A 262 7.63 -22.21 2.55
C ASN A 262 8.70 -22.17 3.64
N LYS A 263 8.28 -21.87 4.87
CA LYS A 263 9.15 -21.72 6.05
C LYS A 263 9.70 -23.05 6.57
N ALA A 264 8.97 -24.15 6.40
CA ALA A 264 9.35 -25.47 6.90
C ALA A 264 10.49 -26.12 6.10
N LYS A 265 11.36 -26.89 6.78
CA LYS A 265 12.28 -27.80 6.08
C LYS A 265 11.50 -28.98 5.49
N THR A 266 11.97 -29.55 4.39
CA THR A 266 11.34 -30.73 3.77
C THR A 266 11.24 -31.91 4.73
N THR A 267 12.22 -32.09 5.62
CA THR A 267 12.20 -33.14 6.66
C THR A 267 11.04 -32.95 7.64
N GLN A 268 10.74 -31.72 8.04
CA GLN A 268 9.62 -31.43 8.95
C GLN A 268 8.25 -31.76 8.33
N LEU A 269 8.15 -31.71 7.00
CA LEU A 269 6.96 -32.14 6.27
C LEU A 269 6.90 -33.67 6.14
N ALA A 270 8.03 -34.30 5.80
CA ALA A 270 8.12 -35.75 5.65
C ALA A 270 7.79 -36.48 6.96
N GLU A 271 8.25 -35.95 8.10
CA GLU A 271 8.04 -36.49 9.44
C GLU A 271 6.64 -36.21 10.02
N MET A 272 5.75 -35.54 9.27
CA MET A 272 4.41 -35.24 9.74
C MET A 272 3.55 -36.51 9.78
N ALA A 273 3.20 -36.96 10.98
CA ALA A 273 2.50 -38.23 11.21
C ALA A 273 1.10 -38.30 10.56
N ASP A 274 0.37 -37.18 10.53
CA ASP A 274 -0.93 -37.10 9.87
C ASP A 274 -0.75 -36.78 8.38
N THR A 275 -0.95 -37.80 7.54
CA THR A 275 -0.80 -37.71 6.09
C THR A 275 -1.81 -36.77 5.44
N HIS A 276 -3.07 -36.75 5.91
CA HIS A 276 -4.09 -35.88 5.33
C HIS A 276 -3.83 -34.42 5.68
N LYS A 277 -3.35 -34.15 6.90
CA LYS A 277 -2.86 -32.83 7.29
C LYS A 277 -1.64 -32.43 6.47
N ARG A 278 -0.66 -33.32 6.25
CA ARG A 278 0.47 -33.05 5.34
C ARG A 278 -0.02 -32.67 3.94
N ASN A 279 -1.01 -33.40 3.42
CA ASN A 279 -1.60 -33.16 2.12
C ASN A 279 -2.31 -31.80 2.05
N LEU A 280 -3.03 -31.37 3.09
CA LEU A 280 -3.62 -30.02 3.18
C LEU A 280 -2.57 -28.93 2.91
N TYR A 281 -1.45 -29.01 3.62
CA TYR A 281 -0.37 -28.03 3.53
C TYR A 281 0.25 -28.03 2.14
N LEU A 282 0.50 -29.20 1.57
CA LEU A 282 1.10 -29.31 0.23
C LEU A 282 0.12 -28.88 -0.87
N ILE A 283 -1.18 -29.19 -0.78
CA ILE A 283 -2.20 -28.74 -1.74
C ILE A 283 -2.31 -27.21 -1.72
N ALA A 284 -2.40 -26.61 -0.53
CA ALA A 284 -2.42 -25.16 -0.38
C ALA A 284 -1.14 -24.50 -0.93
N PHE A 285 0.02 -25.12 -0.68
CA PHE A 285 1.29 -24.69 -1.27
C PHE A 285 1.25 -24.72 -2.80
N ILE A 286 0.78 -25.81 -3.42
CA ILE A 286 0.72 -25.93 -4.88
C ILE A 286 -0.22 -24.88 -5.48
N ASP A 287 -1.41 -24.65 -4.92
CA ASP A 287 -2.33 -23.62 -5.43
C ASP A 287 -1.72 -22.21 -5.31
N TYR A 288 -1.22 -21.85 -4.13
CA TYR A 288 -0.68 -20.52 -3.90
C TYR A 288 0.60 -20.26 -4.70
N TRP A 289 1.54 -21.23 -4.73
CA TRP A 289 2.76 -21.08 -5.52
C TRP A 289 2.48 -21.09 -7.02
N TYR A 290 1.48 -21.84 -7.50
CA TYR A 290 1.10 -21.80 -8.91
C TYR A 290 0.68 -20.38 -9.33
N ARG A 291 -0.11 -19.68 -8.50
CA ARG A 291 -0.47 -18.27 -8.72
C ARG A 291 0.75 -17.35 -8.65
N LEU A 292 1.63 -17.50 -7.64
CA LEU A 292 2.85 -16.70 -7.51
C LEU A 292 3.83 -16.89 -8.68
N TRP A 293 4.00 -18.12 -9.17
CA TRP A 293 4.85 -18.39 -10.33
C TRP A 293 4.32 -17.67 -11.56
N GLN A 294 3.01 -17.68 -11.80
CA GLN A 294 2.41 -16.97 -12.93
C GLN A 294 2.62 -15.46 -12.82
N ASP A 295 2.37 -14.89 -11.64
CA ASP A 295 2.65 -13.48 -11.35
C ASP A 295 4.11 -13.09 -11.65
N ASN A 296 5.07 -13.93 -11.26
CA ASN A 296 6.49 -13.70 -11.53
C ASN A 296 6.83 -13.78 -13.02
N LEU A 297 6.25 -14.75 -13.73
CA LEU A 297 6.44 -14.92 -15.17
C LEU A 297 5.83 -13.76 -15.96
N VAL A 298 4.69 -13.22 -15.53
CA VAL A 298 4.09 -12.02 -16.12
C VAL A 298 4.98 -10.80 -15.87
N ASP A 299 5.54 -10.61 -14.66
CA ASP A 299 6.52 -9.54 -14.42
C ASP A 299 7.73 -9.64 -15.37
N ILE A 300 8.24 -10.84 -15.60
CA ILE A 300 9.34 -11.09 -16.56
C ILE A 300 8.90 -10.75 -17.99
N LEU A 301 7.69 -11.15 -18.41
CA LEU A 301 7.12 -10.84 -19.71
C LEU A 301 7.04 -9.31 -19.91
N LEU A 302 6.36 -8.60 -19.00
CA LEU A 302 6.13 -7.16 -19.10
C LEU A 302 7.45 -6.38 -19.12
N LYS A 303 8.41 -6.74 -18.26
CA LYS A 303 9.72 -6.10 -18.24
C LYS A 303 10.57 -6.45 -19.46
N SER A 304 10.50 -7.69 -19.95
CA SER A 304 11.27 -8.11 -21.14
C SER A 304 10.78 -7.39 -22.38
N VAL A 305 9.46 -7.26 -22.55
CA VAL A 305 8.86 -6.48 -23.64
C VAL A 305 9.23 -5.00 -23.51
N GLN A 306 9.13 -4.41 -22.31
CA GLN A 306 9.52 -3.00 -22.13
C GLN A 306 11.00 -2.76 -22.47
N GLN A 307 11.90 -3.65 -22.04
CA GLN A 307 13.32 -3.57 -22.40
C GLN A 307 13.54 -3.73 -23.90
N HIS A 308 12.78 -4.60 -24.56
CA HIS A 308 12.84 -4.81 -26.00
C HIS A 308 12.39 -3.56 -26.76
N LEU A 309 11.23 -2.98 -26.41
CA LEU A 309 10.73 -1.74 -27.01
C LEU A 309 11.68 -0.56 -26.79
N ASN A 310 12.17 -0.36 -25.56
CA ASN A 310 13.15 0.69 -25.27
C ASN A 310 14.44 0.52 -26.06
N LYS A 311 14.87 -0.72 -26.31
CA LYS A 311 16.05 -1.01 -27.10
C LYS A 311 15.80 -0.78 -28.59
N ALA A 312 14.64 -1.21 -29.10
CA ALA A 312 14.26 -0.99 -30.49
C ALA A 312 14.19 0.51 -30.81
N ALA A 313 13.52 1.29 -29.96
CA ALA A 313 13.45 2.75 -30.09
C ALA A 313 14.84 3.39 -30.17
N ARG A 314 15.78 2.98 -29.29
CA ARG A 314 17.16 3.48 -29.33
C ARG A 314 17.92 3.09 -30.60
N GLU A 315 17.74 1.87 -31.11
CA GLU A 315 18.38 1.44 -32.37
C GLU A 315 17.80 2.22 -33.56
N VAL A 316 16.50 2.50 -33.57
CA VAL A 316 15.85 3.35 -34.58
C VAL A 316 16.35 4.79 -34.50
N ASP A 317 16.43 5.38 -33.29
CA ASP A 317 16.96 6.74 -33.10
C ASP A 317 18.40 6.88 -33.63
N LEU A 318 19.22 5.83 -33.45
CA LEU A 318 20.58 5.78 -34.00
C LEU A 318 20.57 5.71 -35.53
N LEU A 319 19.74 4.85 -36.12
CA LEU A 319 19.60 4.76 -37.58
C LEU A 319 19.16 6.08 -38.21
N ILE A 320 18.20 6.76 -37.60
CA ILE A 320 17.72 8.08 -38.04
C ILE A 320 18.86 9.10 -37.97
N LYS A 321 19.62 9.10 -36.87
CA LYS A 321 20.75 10.01 -36.67
C LYS A 321 21.88 9.77 -37.68
N ASP A 322 22.17 8.51 -38.02
CA ASP A 322 23.22 8.13 -38.97
C ASP A 322 22.86 8.52 -40.41
N ARG A 323 21.57 8.46 -40.78
CA ARG A 323 21.09 8.87 -42.13
C ARG A 323 20.87 10.37 -42.27
N LEU A 324 20.77 11.12 -41.17
CA LEU A 324 20.47 12.56 -41.19
C LEU A 324 21.43 13.40 -42.07
N PRO A 325 22.77 13.17 -42.08
CA PRO A 325 23.68 13.92 -42.95
C PRO A 325 23.42 13.67 -44.44
N GLU A 326 23.16 12.43 -44.82
CA GLU A 326 22.84 12.06 -46.20
C GLU A 326 21.50 12.64 -46.64
N LYS A 327 20.47 12.53 -45.80
CA LYS A 327 19.16 13.14 -46.06
C LYS A 327 19.26 14.65 -46.26
N ASN A 328 20.06 15.34 -45.43
CA ASN A 328 20.33 16.77 -45.60
C ASN A 328 21.08 17.07 -46.89
N ARG A 329 22.02 16.21 -47.31
CA ARG A 329 22.71 16.33 -48.60
C ARG A 329 21.73 16.20 -49.77
N LEU A 330 20.88 15.16 -49.75
CA LEU A 330 19.86 14.91 -50.77
C LEU A 330 18.87 16.07 -50.84
N ALA A 331 18.33 16.51 -49.70
CA ALA A 331 17.42 17.65 -49.64
C ALA A 331 18.05 18.93 -50.18
N LYS A 332 19.32 19.20 -49.84
CA LYS A 332 20.07 20.36 -50.36
C LYS A 332 20.28 20.25 -51.87
N SER A 333 20.57 19.06 -52.39
CA SER A 333 20.71 18.77 -53.83
C SER A 333 19.41 19.09 -54.57
N VAL A 334 18.28 18.58 -54.07
CA VAL A 334 16.94 18.82 -54.63
C VAL A 334 16.56 20.31 -54.58
N ILE A 335 16.78 21.00 -53.47
CA ILE A 335 16.50 22.45 -53.35
C ILE A 335 17.37 23.25 -54.31
N THR A 336 18.66 22.91 -54.43
CA THR A 336 19.58 23.58 -55.35
C THR A 336 19.14 23.37 -56.80
N GLY A 337 18.77 22.14 -57.15
CA GLY A 337 18.24 21.81 -58.47
C GLY A 337 16.94 22.55 -58.79
N PHE A 338 16.01 22.65 -57.83
CA PHE A 338 14.78 23.41 -57.96
C PHE A 338 15.04 24.91 -58.17
N ASN A 339 15.93 25.51 -57.38
CA ASN A 339 16.30 26.92 -57.52
C ASN A 339 16.96 27.19 -58.89
N ASN A 340 17.85 26.31 -59.34
CA ASN A 340 18.47 26.43 -60.65
C ASN A 340 17.45 26.31 -61.79
N ALA A 341 16.48 25.38 -61.67
CA ALA A 341 15.40 25.23 -62.63
C ALA A 341 14.52 26.49 -62.69
N LYS A 342 14.17 27.05 -61.52
CA LYS A 342 13.40 28.29 -61.41
C LYS A 342 14.15 29.49 -62.01
N ASP A 343 15.42 29.68 -61.67
CA ASP A 343 16.25 30.75 -62.24
C ASP A 343 16.36 30.65 -63.76
N THR A 344 16.49 29.43 -64.28
CA THR A 344 16.49 29.17 -65.73
C THR A 344 15.14 29.55 -66.33
N LEU A 345 14.03 29.15 -65.70
CA LEU A 345 12.68 29.49 -66.14
C LEU A 345 12.45 31.00 -66.13
N ASP A 346 12.88 31.71 -65.08
CA ASP A 346 12.77 33.16 -64.95
C ASP A 346 13.58 33.88 -66.04
N LYS A 347 14.81 33.40 -66.35
CA LYS A 347 15.62 33.92 -67.47
C LYS A 347 14.97 33.68 -68.82
N VAL A 348 14.43 32.48 -69.05
CA VAL A 348 13.68 32.13 -70.27
C VAL A 348 12.45 33.02 -70.40
N GLN A 349 11.68 33.23 -69.34
CA GLN A 349 10.51 34.11 -69.34
C GLN A 349 10.90 35.55 -69.69
N ARG A 350 11.99 36.07 -69.11
CA ARG A 350 12.48 37.43 -69.44
C ARG A 350 12.81 37.56 -70.92
N VAL A 351 13.54 36.61 -71.51
CA VAL A 351 13.92 36.66 -72.94
C VAL A 351 12.71 36.50 -73.85
N VAL A 352 11.79 35.58 -73.55
CA VAL A 352 10.57 35.35 -74.35
C VAL A 352 9.68 36.59 -74.35
N HIS A 353 9.50 37.23 -73.20
CA HIS A 353 8.64 38.40 -73.02
C HIS A 353 9.33 39.76 -73.25
N ASP A 354 10.63 39.78 -73.61
CA ASP A 354 11.31 41.03 -73.96
C ASP A 354 10.76 41.58 -75.29
N ILE A 355 10.27 42.82 -75.25
CA ILE A 355 9.67 43.53 -76.39
C ILE A 355 10.74 44.13 -77.32
N ASN A 356 11.99 44.20 -76.88
CA ASN A 356 13.09 44.84 -77.60
C ASN A 356 13.96 43.86 -78.41
N LEU A 357 13.76 42.54 -78.27
CA LEU A 357 14.49 41.51 -79.02
C LEU A 357 13.67 40.99 -80.21
N ASN A 358 14.29 40.85 -81.38
CA ASN A 358 13.67 40.17 -82.53
C ASN A 358 13.71 38.63 -82.37
N ASN A 359 12.98 37.90 -83.23
CA ASN A 359 12.84 36.45 -83.08
C ASN A 359 14.18 35.69 -83.16
N ASP A 360 15.11 36.10 -84.03
CA ASP A 360 16.42 35.46 -84.15
C ASP A 360 17.32 35.74 -82.93
N GLU A 361 17.22 36.94 -82.35
CA GLU A 361 17.92 37.32 -81.13
C GLU A 361 17.39 36.56 -79.91
N LYS A 362 16.07 36.38 -79.79
CA LYS A 362 15.45 35.56 -78.74
C LYS A 362 15.92 34.12 -78.81
N VAL A 363 15.94 33.53 -80.00
CA VAL A 363 16.42 32.14 -80.19
C VAL A 363 17.90 32.01 -79.82
N ARG A 364 18.72 33.01 -80.15
CA ARG A 364 20.15 33.01 -79.82
C ARG A 364 20.39 33.12 -78.30
N GLU A 365 19.67 34.00 -77.61
CA GLU A 365 19.72 34.15 -76.14
C GLU A 365 19.19 32.90 -75.41
N LEU A 366 18.08 32.30 -75.87
CA LEU A 366 17.55 31.07 -75.29
C LEU A 366 18.52 29.89 -75.42
N ASN A 367 19.23 29.77 -76.55
CA ASN A 367 20.28 28.76 -76.73
C ASN A 367 21.51 28.96 -75.84
N ASN A 368 21.73 30.17 -75.29
CA ASN A 368 22.78 30.44 -74.30
C ASN A 368 22.31 30.12 -72.86
N ILE A 369 21.02 30.30 -72.58
CA ILE A 369 20.41 30.03 -71.26
C ILE A 369 20.19 28.53 -71.05
N LEU A 370 19.81 27.81 -72.11
CA LEU A 370 19.57 26.37 -72.06
C LEU A 370 20.91 25.62 -72.16
N PRO A 371 21.26 24.78 -71.17
CA PRO A 371 22.50 24.00 -71.22
C PRO A 371 22.46 22.98 -72.38
N LYS A 372 23.61 22.80 -73.06
CA LYS A 372 23.75 21.87 -74.21
C LYS A 372 23.78 20.38 -73.82
N GLU A 373 23.98 20.05 -72.55
CA GLU A 373 23.97 18.68 -72.03
C GLU A 373 23.17 18.56 -70.72
N ASN A 374 22.35 17.52 -70.61
CA ASN A 374 21.40 17.27 -69.50
C ASN A 374 22.05 16.76 -68.19
N HIS A 375 23.38 16.71 -68.09
CA HIS A 375 24.06 15.99 -67.01
C HIS A 375 23.75 16.50 -65.60
N SER A 376 23.57 17.81 -65.41
CA SER A 376 23.31 18.41 -64.09
C SER A 376 21.93 18.08 -63.51
N PHE A 377 20.92 17.82 -64.34
CA PHE A 377 19.57 17.46 -63.88
C PHE A 377 19.44 15.96 -63.56
N SER A 378 20.24 15.09 -64.19
CA SER A 378 20.13 13.65 -63.96
C SER A 378 20.49 13.22 -62.54
N GLN A 379 21.52 13.83 -61.94
CA GLN A 379 21.91 13.54 -60.55
C GLN A 379 20.89 14.08 -59.55
N VAL A 380 20.32 15.26 -59.80
CA VAL A 380 19.24 15.82 -58.97
C VAL A 380 18.00 14.93 -59.01
N GLU A 381 17.67 14.36 -60.17
CA GLU A 381 16.54 13.45 -60.32
C GLU A 381 16.78 12.11 -59.57
N LEU A 382 18.00 11.57 -59.62
CA LEU A 382 18.40 10.40 -58.84
C LEU A 382 18.36 10.70 -57.33
N ASP A 383 18.92 11.83 -56.91
CA ASP A 383 18.89 12.27 -55.51
C ASP A 383 17.44 12.51 -55.03
N ALA A 384 16.55 13.01 -55.88
CA ALA A 384 15.12 13.18 -55.58
C ALA A 384 14.39 11.84 -55.43
N LYS A 385 14.65 10.87 -56.31
CA LYS A 385 14.09 9.51 -56.21
C LYS A 385 14.56 8.81 -54.94
N GLU A 386 15.84 8.93 -54.61
CA GLU A 386 16.39 8.38 -53.36
C GLU A 386 15.77 9.03 -52.13
N LEU A 387 15.64 10.36 -52.11
CA LEU A 387 14.97 11.09 -51.02
C LEU A 387 13.51 10.67 -50.86
N GLN A 388 12.78 10.51 -51.97
CA GLN A 388 11.40 10.05 -51.95
C GLN A 388 11.28 8.63 -51.40
N LEU A 389 12.16 7.71 -51.80
CA LEU A 389 12.20 6.36 -51.28
C LEU A 389 12.48 6.34 -49.76
N GLN A 390 13.39 7.18 -49.27
CA GLN A 390 13.67 7.33 -47.84
C GLN A 390 12.43 7.85 -47.08
N MET A 391 11.75 8.86 -47.61
CA MET A 391 10.51 9.39 -47.01
C MET A 391 9.37 8.37 -47.01
N GLU A 392 9.22 7.57 -48.06
CA GLU A 392 8.24 6.48 -48.11
C GLU A 392 8.55 5.37 -47.10
N ASN A 393 9.83 5.03 -46.91
CA ASN A 393 10.26 4.05 -45.90
C ASN A 393 10.01 4.54 -44.48
N GLU A 394 10.25 5.83 -44.20
CA GLU A 394 9.92 6.48 -42.93
C GLU A 394 8.40 6.46 -42.68
N LYS A 395 7.60 6.80 -43.70
CA LYS A 395 6.12 6.79 -43.61
C LYS A 395 5.55 5.39 -43.32
N LYS A 396 6.22 4.34 -43.78
CA LYS A 396 5.84 2.93 -43.54
C LYS A 396 6.43 2.35 -42.24
N CYS A 397 7.18 3.14 -41.46
CA CYS A 397 7.89 2.68 -40.25
C CYS A 397 8.78 1.44 -40.50
N ASN A 398 9.40 1.34 -41.68
CA ASN A 398 10.13 0.13 -42.08
C ASN A 398 11.28 -0.20 -41.13
N ASP A 399 11.98 0.83 -40.63
CA ASP A 399 13.11 0.66 -39.72
C ASP A 399 12.68 0.09 -38.37
N GLU A 400 11.53 0.55 -37.83
CA GLU A 400 11.00 0.06 -36.56
C GLU A 400 10.70 -1.45 -36.64
N PHE A 401 9.97 -1.88 -37.68
CA PHE A 401 9.65 -3.29 -37.88
C PHE A 401 10.88 -4.16 -38.18
N ASN A 402 11.85 -3.64 -38.96
CA ASN A 402 13.11 -4.34 -39.21
C ASN A 402 13.91 -4.55 -37.91
N VAL A 403 14.03 -3.52 -37.08
CA VAL A 403 14.70 -3.59 -35.78
C VAL A 403 13.99 -4.55 -34.83
N LEU A 404 12.65 -4.49 -34.73
CA LEU A 404 11.85 -5.42 -33.93
C LEU A 404 12.06 -6.88 -34.39
N SER A 405 12.05 -7.12 -35.70
CA SER A 405 12.33 -8.43 -36.30
C SER A 405 13.73 -8.93 -35.94
N ASN A 406 14.76 -8.08 -36.05
CA ASN A 406 16.15 -8.42 -35.74
C ASN A 406 16.36 -8.74 -34.25
N LEU A 407 15.68 -8.00 -33.37
CA LEU A 407 15.75 -8.21 -31.92
C LEU A 407 14.83 -9.34 -31.43
N SER A 408 13.95 -9.87 -32.27
CA SER A 408 12.90 -10.84 -31.93
C SER A 408 13.43 -12.09 -31.23
N ARG A 409 14.58 -12.64 -31.68
CA ARG A 409 15.16 -13.85 -31.06
C ARG A 409 15.51 -13.64 -29.58
N LYS A 410 16.01 -12.45 -29.21
CA LYS A 410 16.35 -12.11 -27.82
C LYS A 410 15.11 -12.02 -26.94
N LEU A 411 14.01 -11.49 -27.48
CA LEU A 411 12.72 -11.44 -26.79
C LEU A 411 12.13 -12.85 -26.64
N GLN A 412 12.09 -13.63 -27.73
CA GLN A 412 11.60 -15.02 -27.75
C GLN A 412 12.26 -15.87 -26.66
N ASN A 413 13.59 -15.78 -26.50
CA ASN A 413 14.33 -16.52 -25.48
C ASN A 413 13.88 -16.25 -24.03
N ARG A 414 13.15 -15.16 -23.78
CA ARG A 414 12.65 -14.77 -22.46
C ARG A 414 11.15 -15.01 -22.28
N VAL A 415 10.35 -14.86 -23.33
CA VAL A 415 8.89 -14.77 -23.19
C VAL A 415 8.10 -15.85 -23.94
N ALA A 416 8.73 -16.55 -24.89
CA ALA A 416 8.02 -17.50 -25.76
C ALA A 416 7.35 -18.63 -24.98
N GLU A 417 8.09 -19.27 -24.06
CA GLU A 417 7.57 -20.34 -23.19
C GLU A 417 6.56 -19.82 -22.17
N ILE A 418 6.68 -18.57 -21.74
CA ILE A 418 5.75 -17.96 -20.78
C ILE A 418 4.36 -17.90 -21.42
N ILE A 419 4.24 -17.24 -22.57
CA ILE A 419 2.96 -17.11 -23.28
C ILE A 419 2.41 -18.48 -23.71
N LYS A 420 3.28 -19.43 -24.04
CA LYS A 420 2.89 -20.80 -24.42
C LYS A 420 2.14 -21.54 -23.31
N HIS A 421 2.48 -21.28 -22.04
CA HIS A 421 2.01 -22.11 -20.92
C HIS A 421 1.15 -21.38 -19.88
N LEU A 422 1.01 -20.06 -19.93
CA LEU A 422 0.07 -19.33 -19.08
C LEU A 422 -1.39 -19.54 -19.53
N SER A 423 -2.32 -19.44 -18.58
CA SER A 423 -3.76 -19.54 -18.85
C SER A 423 -4.39 -18.16 -18.69
N PHE A 424 -5.03 -17.68 -19.76
CA PHE A 424 -5.57 -16.34 -19.87
C PHE A 424 -7.10 -16.34 -19.92
N GLU A 425 -7.68 -15.26 -19.44
CA GLU A 425 -9.06 -14.82 -19.73
C GLU A 425 -8.99 -13.49 -20.50
N TYR A 426 -10.06 -13.15 -21.20
CA TYR A 426 -10.11 -11.95 -22.04
C TYR A 426 -11.47 -11.26 -21.95
N GLU A 427 -11.46 -9.94 -22.16
CA GLU A 427 -12.68 -9.16 -22.39
C GLU A 427 -13.11 -9.27 -23.86
N ASP A 428 -14.40 -9.09 -24.16
CA ASP A 428 -14.94 -9.22 -25.53
C ASP A 428 -14.17 -8.39 -26.59
N ASN A 429 -13.66 -7.22 -26.20
CA ASN A 429 -12.87 -6.33 -27.06
C ASN A 429 -11.47 -6.89 -27.45
N ALA A 430 -11.02 -7.95 -26.79
CA ALA A 430 -9.70 -8.58 -26.95
C ALA A 430 -9.76 -9.93 -27.65
N LYS A 431 -10.92 -10.30 -28.20
CA LYS A 431 -11.15 -11.58 -28.87
C LYS A 431 -10.11 -11.91 -29.95
N ALA A 432 -9.79 -10.95 -30.82
CA ALA A 432 -8.84 -11.14 -31.92
C ALA A 432 -7.41 -11.48 -31.43
N ILE A 433 -6.91 -10.76 -30.41
CA ILE A 433 -5.60 -11.06 -29.83
C ILE A 433 -5.62 -12.38 -29.05
N PHE A 434 -6.72 -12.70 -28.37
CA PHE A 434 -6.87 -13.97 -27.66
C PHE A 434 -6.84 -15.16 -28.62
N GLN A 435 -7.51 -15.09 -29.78
CA GLN A 435 -7.42 -16.11 -30.83
C GLN A 435 -5.99 -16.30 -31.33
N ALA A 436 -5.20 -15.22 -31.47
CA ALA A 436 -3.79 -15.31 -31.83
C ALA A 436 -2.94 -15.98 -30.74
N ILE A 437 -3.25 -15.75 -29.46
CA ILE A 437 -2.62 -16.45 -28.32
C ILE A 437 -2.96 -17.93 -28.37
N GLU A 438 -4.23 -18.31 -28.49
CA GLU A 438 -4.65 -19.71 -28.58
C GLU A 438 -3.99 -20.42 -29.76
N PHE A 439 -3.95 -19.76 -30.93
CA PHE A 439 -3.23 -20.30 -32.09
C PHE A 439 -1.75 -20.53 -31.77
N TYR A 440 -1.08 -19.57 -31.12
CA TYR A 440 0.31 -19.71 -30.71
C TYR A 440 0.50 -20.81 -29.65
N GLN A 441 -0.46 -21.01 -28.73
CA GLN A 441 -0.43 -22.04 -27.70
C GLN A 441 -0.65 -23.46 -28.26
N ASN A 442 -1.46 -23.60 -29.30
CA ASN A 442 -1.80 -24.91 -29.87
C ASN A 442 -0.87 -25.36 -31.01
N ASN A 443 -0.23 -24.42 -31.72
CA ASN A 443 0.62 -24.75 -32.88
C ASN A 443 2.12 -24.78 -32.54
N LYS A 444 2.85 -25.72 -33.14
CA LYS A 444 4.32 -25.79 -33.01
C LYS A 444 5.04 -24.78 -33.90
N THR A 445 4.47 -24.50 -35.07
CA THR A 445 5.01 -23.60 -36.09
C THR A 445 3.99 -22.53 -36.44
N ILE A 446 4.46 -21.31 -36.65
CA ILE A 446 3.64 -20.19 -37.11
C ILE A 446 3.88 -20.04 -38.61
N THR A 447 2.81 -20.00 -39.39
CA THR A 447 2.82 -19.83 -40.85
C THR A 447 1.90 -18.66 -41.23
N ALA A 448 1.77 -18.38 -42.52
CA ALA A 448 0.88 -17.33 -43.03
C ALA A 448 -0.62 -17.54 -42.72
N THR A 449 -1.00 -18.71 -42.16
CA THR A 449 -2.36 -19.00 -41.69
C THR A 449 -2.65 -18.50 -40.27
N ALA A 450 -1.66 -17.90 -39.60
CA ALA A 450 -1.83 -17.36 -38.27
C ALA A 450 -2.86 -16.21 -38.26
N PRO A 451 -3.68 -16.07 -37.20
CA PRO A 451 -4.65 -14.97 -37.09
C PRO A 451 -3.98 -13.62 -37.28
N ASN A 452 -4.63 -12.70 -38.00
CA ASN A 452 -4.07 -11.39 -38.34
C ASN A 452 -4.99 -10.22 -37.96
N GLU A 453 -6.23 -10.49 -37.52
CA GLU A 453 -7.24 -9.47 -37.14
C GLU A 453 -6.81 -8.55 -36.00
N PHE A 454 -5.82 -8.95 -35.19
CA PHE A 454 -5.29 -8.15 -34.09
C PHE A 454 -4.21 -7.15 -34.51
N LEU A 455 -3.77 -7.21 -35.78
CA LEU A 455 -2.73 -6.34 -36.35
C LEU A 455 -3.37 -5.08 -36.92
N ASP A 456 -2.63 -3.95 -36.85
CA ASP A 456 -2.98 -2.77 -37.65
C ASP A 456 -2.46 -2.90 -39.09
N ASP A 457 -2.87 -1.96 -39.96
CA ASP A 457 -2.54 -1.98 -41.39
C ASP A 457 -1.02 -1.95 -41.64
N HIS A 458 -0.27 -1.19 -40.85
CA HIS A 458 1.18 -1.08 -40.99
C HIS A 458 1.89 -2.36 -40.56
N GLU A 459 1.48 -2.93 -39.43
CA GLU A 459 1.97 -4.21 -38.92
C GLU A 459 1.68 -5.36 -39.92
N TYR A 460 0.45 -5.41 -40.45
CA TYR A 460 0.05 -6.41 -41.45
C TYR A 460 0.92 -6.32 -42.71
N GLN A 461 1.07 -5.12 -43.28
CA GLN A 461 1.90 -4.91 -44.46
C GLN A 461 3.38 -5.23 -44.21
N ALA A 462 3.90 -4.92 -43.02
CA ALA A 462 5.27 -5.23 -42.66
C ALA A 462 5.53 -6.74 -42.50
N ILE A 463 4.55 -7.48 -41.97
CA ILE A 463 4.62 -8.94 -41.83
C ILE A 463 4.52 -9.65 -43.20
N HIS A 464 3.72 -9.12 -44.13
CA HIS A 464 3.47 -9.69 -45.46
C HIS A 464 4.28 -9.04 -46.59
N ARG A 465 5.44 -8.46 -46.28
CA ARG A 465 6.28 -7.74 -47.25
C ARG A 465 6.86 -8.67 -48.34
N ASP A 466 6.89 -8.19 -49.58
CA ASP A 466 7.48 -8.86 -50.76
C ASP A 466 6.96 -10.29 -51.00
N GLY A 467 5.69 -10.55 -50.69
CA GLY A 467 5.07 -11.87 -50.82
C GLY A 467 5.58 -12.92 -49.82
N LYS A 468 6.34 -12.50 -48.79
CA LYS A 468 6.89 -13.37 -47.74
C LYS A 468 6.26 -13.06 -46.40
N PHE A 469 6.04 -14.09 -45.59
CA PHE A 469 5.54 -13.95 -44.23
C PHE A 469 6.70 -13.91 -43.21
N ASN A 470 6.88 -12.77 -42.54
CA ASN A 470 7.94 -12.60 -41.54
C ASN A 470 7.52 -13.14 -40.16
N ILE A 471 7.87 -14.41 -39.91
CA ILE A 471 7.58 -15.13 -38.66
C ILE A 471 8.19 -14.44 -37.43
N SER A 472 9.42 -13.91 -37.56
CA SER A 472 10.13 -13.27 -36.43
C SER A 472 9.44 -11.98 -36.01
N LEU A 473 8.99 -11.19 -36.97
CA LEU A 473 8.24 -9.96 -36.72
C LEU A 473 6.85 -10.26 -36.14
N TYR A 474 6.11 -11.20 -36.72
CA TYR A 474 4.80 -11.62 -36.20
C TYR A 474 4.88 -12.01 -34.72
N LYS A 475 5.87 -12.83 -34.33
CA LYS A 475 6.07 -13.21 -32.92
C LYS A 475 6.42 -12.01 -32.03
N ALA A 476 7.26 -11.10 -32.50
CA ALA A 476 7.64 -9.91 -31.74
C ALA A 476 6.42 -9.01 -31.47
N ILE A 477 5.61 -8.74 -32.50
CA ILE A 477 4.38 -7.95 -32.40
C ILE A 477 3.37 -8.66 -31.49
N LEU A 478 3.14 -9.96 -31.67
CA LEU A 478 2.26 -10.74 -30.81
C LEU A 478 2.65 -10.59 -29.34
N PHE A 479 3.92 -10.76 -28.98
CA PHE A 479 4.34 -10.65 -27.58
C PHE A 479 4.21 -9.23 -27.03
N CYS A 480 4.48 -8.22 -27.86
CA CYS A 480 4.28 -6.82 -27.48
C CYS A 480 2.80 -6.52 -27.22
N LYS A 481 1.90 -6.99 -28.10
CA LYS A 481 0.45 -6.81 -27.94
C LYS A 481 -0.13 -7.63 -26.80
N VAL A 482 0.38 -8.84 -26.52
CA VAL A 482 0.00 -9.59 -25.31
C VAL A 482 0.39 -8.81 -24.05
N ALA A 483 1.62 -8.30 -23.97
CA ALA A 483 2.06 -7.51 -22.82
C ALA A 483 1.27 -6.21 -22.68
N GLN A 484 0.90 -5.57 -23.80
CA GLN A 484 0.03 -4.40 -23.81
C GLN A 484 -1.39 -4.75 -23.35
N ALA A 485 -1.98 -5.84 -23.86
CA ALA A 485 -3.33 -6.27 -23.48
C ALA A 485 -3.41 -6.70 -22.01
N ILE A 486 -2.35 -7.35 -21.48
CA ILE A 486 -2.24 -7.65 -20.05
C ILE A 486 -2.18 -6.37 -19.24
N LYS A 487 -1.29 -5.42 -19.60
CA LYS A 487 -1.26 -4.11 -18.94
C LYS A 487 -2.64 -3.50 -19.01
N CYS A 488 -3.25 -3.42 -20.19
CA CYS A 488 -4.53 -2.78 -20.42
C CYS A 488 -5.77 -3.48 -19.87
N GLY A 489 -5.62 -4.51 -19.02
CA GLY A 489 -6.75 -5.20 -18.40
C GLY A 489 -7.62 -6.04 -19.34
N GLN A 490 -7.43 -5.89 -20.66
CA GLN A 490 -8.08 -6.61 -21.74
C GLN A 490 -7.84 -8.12 -21.69
N ILE A 491 -6.65 -8.50 -21.22
CA ILE A 491 -6.29 -9.88 -20.92
C ILE A 491 -5.91 -9.96 -19.44
N SER A 492 -6.44 -10.95 -18.76
CA SER A 492 -6.11 -11.27 -17.36
C SER A 492 -5.70 -12.73 -17.25
N LEU A 493 -5.21 -13.13 -16.08
CA LEU A 493 -4.85 -14.52 -15.79
C LEU A 493 -5.94 -15.18 -14.97
N ASN A 494 -6.22 -16.45 -15.25
CA ASN A 494 -7.19 -17.24 -14.46
C ASN A 494 -6.69 -17.55 -13.05
N TYR A 495 -5.37 -17.61 -12.88
CA TYR A 495 -4.71 -18.02 -11.66
C TYR A 495 -3.57 -17.04 -11.33
N SER A 496 -3.93 -15.95 -10.64
CA SER A 496 -3.00 -14.88 -10.30
C SER A 496 -3.36 -14.26 -8.95
N LEU A 497 -2.41 -13.53 -8.35
CA LEU A 497 -2.68 -12.67 -7.20
C LEU A 497 -2.69 -11.17 -7.60
N ARG A 498 -2.03 -10.80 -8.71
CA ARG A 498 -1.85 -9.39 -9.14
C ARG A 498 -2.43 -9.03 -10.50
N TYR A 499 -2.76 -10.01 -11.35
CA TYR A 499 -3.16 -9.84 -12.74
C TYR A 499 -4.51 -10.50 -13.05
N LEU A 500 -5.43 -10.52 -12.08
CA LEU A 500 -6.82 -10.94 -12.29
C LEU A 500 -7.62 -9.83 -13.01
N SER A 501 -8.79 -10.17 -13.54
CA SER A 501 -9.79 -9.17 -13.96
C SER A 501 -10.18 -8.28 -12.77
N ILE A 502 -10.60 -7.04 -13.06
CA ILE A 502 -11.02 -6.11 -12.01
C ILE A 502 -12.19 -6.66 -11.19
N ASP A 503 -13.16 -7.30 -11.85
CA ASP A 503 -14.33 -7.89 -11.18
C ASP A 503 -13.96 -9.01 -10.21
N SER A 504 -12.91 -9.79 -10.52
CA SER A 504 -12.38 -10.83 -9.63
C SER A 504 -11.77 -10.28 -8.34
N TYR A 505 -11.39 -8.99 -8.31
CA TYR A 505 -10.93 -8.33 -7.08
C TYR A 505 -12.06 -7.68 -6.29
N LEU A 506 -13.17 -7.33 -6.95
CA LEU A 506 -14.30 -6.70 -6.30
C LEU A 506 -15.12 -7.74 -5.54
N LEU A 507 -15.89 -7.28 -4.56
CA LEU A 507 -16.91 -8.13 -3.92
C LEU A 507 -17.80 -8.72 -5.00
N ASP A 508 -18.16 -10.00 -4.91
CA ASP A 508 -19.10 -10.60 -5.86
C ASP A 508 -20.37 -9.73 -5.99
N GLU A 509 -20.85 -9.56 -7.23
CA GLU A 509 -21.93 -8.63 -7.53
C GLU A 509 -23.25 -9.05 -6.88
N GLN A 510 -23.55 -10.35 -6.88
CA GLN A 510 -24.76 -10.88 -6.25
C GLN A 510 -24.70 -10.73 -4.74
N TYR A 511 -23.53 -11.02 -4.15
CA TYR A 511 -23.28 -10.80 -2.73
C TYR A 511 -23.43 -9.33 -2.34
N TRP A 512 -22.85 -8.42 -3.13
CA TRP A 512 -22.98 -6.97 -2.92
C TRP A 512 -24.44 -6.54 -2.91
N HIS A 513 -25.23 -6.89 -3.92
CA HIS A 513 -26.63 -6.48 -3.99
C HIS A 513 -27.47 -7.06 -2.84
N LYS A 514 -27.21 -8.30 -2.44
CA LYS A 514 -27.92 -8.95 -1.33
C LYS A 514 -27.60 -8.34 0.04
N HIS A 515 -26.36 -7.89 0.25
CA HIS A 515 -25.86 -7.43 1.55
C HIS A 515 -25.55 -5.94 1.62
N LYS A 516 -25.84 -5.16 0.57
CA LYS A 516 -25.48 -3.73 0.41
C LYS A 516 -25.76 -2.89 1.65
N THR A 517 -27.01 -2.86 2.11
CA THR A 517 -27.42 -2.01 3.24
C THR A 517 -26.62 -2.34 4.51
N HIS A 518 -26.42 -3.62 4.78
CA HIS A 518 -25.64 -4.08 5.92
C HIS A 518 -24.15 -3.73 5.78
N LEU A 519 -23.57 -3.90 4.59
CA LEU A 519 -22.17 -3.55 4.32
C LEU A 519 -21.93 -2.05 4.44
N LEU A 520 -22.82 -1.21 3.91
CA LEU A 520 -22.72 0.24 4.02
C LEU A 520 -22.78 0.69 5.49
N GLU A 521 -23.67 0.12 6.29
CA GLU A 521 -23.74 0.40 7.74
C GLU A 521 -22.45 -0.05 8.44
N LYS A 522 -22.02 -1.30 8.22
CA LYS A 522 -20.84 -1.90 8.83
C LYS A 522 -19.56 -1.12 8.53
N LEU A 523 -19.45 -0.59 7.32
CA LEU A 523 -18.24 0.10 6.85
C LEU A 523 -18.31 1.63 7.03
N GLY A 524 -19.37 2.15 7.67
CA GLY A 524 -19.54 3.58 7.90
C GLY A 524 -19.70 4.38 6.60
N LEU A 525 -20.41 3.82 5.61
CA LEU A 525 -20.63 4.42 4.30
C LEU A 525 -22.10 4.85 4.09
N THR A 526 -22.93 4.76 5.12
CA THR A 526 -24.37 5.07 5.05
C THR A 526 -24.67 6.48 4.53
N GLU A 527 -23.84 7.47 4.91
CA GLU A 527 -23.99 8.85 4.43
C GLU A 527 -23.81 9.00 2.92
N PHE A 528 -23.06 8.09 2.29
CA PHE A 528 -22.81 8.06 0.85
C PHE A 528 -23.83 7.21 0.08
N SER A 529 -24.85 6.65 0.73
CA SER A 529 -25.83 5.75 0.08
C SER A 529 -26.66 6.44 -1.01
N ASP A 530 -26.87 7.74 -0.90
CA ASP A 530 -27.69 8.55 -1.81
C ASP A 530 -26.81 9.54 -2.59
N ALA A 531 -26.55 9.20 -3.86
CA ALA A 531 -25.70 9.99 -4.76
C ALA A 531 -26.20 11.42 -4.94
N GLU A 532 -27.52 11.64 -4.97
CA GLU A 532 -28.11 12.97 -5.19
C GLU A 532 -27.83 13.88 -4.00
N LYS A 533 -28.05 13.37 -2.79
CA LYS A 533 -27.75 14.12 -1.56
C LYS A 533 -26.28 14.48 -1.45
N VAL A 534 -25.39 13.53 -1.74
CA VAL A 534 -23.93 13.76 -1.73
C VAL A 534 -23.55 14.86 -2.73
N LEU A 535 -24.01 14.75 -3.99
CA LEU A 535 -23.67 15.73 -5.02
C LEU A 535 -24.29 17.11 -4.75
N SER A 536 -25.49 17.17 -4.18
CA SER A 536 -26.12 18.44 -3.79
C SER A 536 -25.33 19.16 -2.67
N LEU A 537 -24.83 18.42 -1.68
CA LEU A 537 -23.99 18.96 -0.62
C LEU A 537 -22.66 19.50 -1.17
N LEU A 538 -22.01 18.71 -2.03
CA LEU A 538 -20.75 19.11 -2.66
C LEU A 538 -20.93 20.31 -3.59
N ARG A 539 -22.07 20.40 -4.30
CA ARG A 539 -22.44 21.57 -5.11
C ARG A 539 -22.52 22.82 -4.27
N SER A 540 -23.31 22.80 -3.20
CA SER A 540 -23.44 23.96 -2.31
C SER A 540 -22.10 24.37 -1.71
N THR A 541 -21.23 23.41 -1.38
CA THR A 541 -19.90 23.68 -0.83
C THR A 541 -18.98 24.33 -1.86
N LEU A 542 -18.93 23.78 -3.07
CA LEU A 542 -18.07 24.25 -4.15
C LEU A 542 -18.48 25.63 -4.64
N ASP A 543 -19.77 25.86 -4.87
CA ASP A 543 -20.30 27.14 -5.34
C ASP A 543 -19.98 28.24 -4.32
N LYS A 544 -20.24 27.99 -3.03
CA LYS A 544 -19.91 28.92 -1.95
C LYS A 544 -18.41 29.25 -1.92
N GLN A 545 -17.54 28.25 -1.99
CA GLN A 545 -16.09 28.48 -1.97
C GLN A 545 -15.61 29.30 -3.18
N PHE A 546 -16.17 29.10 -4.37
CA PHE A 546 -15.84 29.96 -5.52
C PHE A 546 -16.16 31.42 -5.25
N PHE A 547 -17.32 31.72 -4.65
CA PHE A 547 -17.68 33.09 -4.30
C PHE A 547 -16.78 33.64 -3.19
N ASP A 548 -16.60 32.92 -2.08
CA ASP A 548 -15.85 33.38 -0.91
C ASP A 548 -14.38 33.67 -1.25
N VAL A 549 -13.71 32.76 -1.96
CA VAL A 549 -12.29 32.91 -2.35
C VAL A 549 -12.13 34.10 -3.29
N ASN A 550 -12.95 34.21 -4.34
CA ASN A 550 -12.83 35.31 -5.28
C ASN A 550 -13.15 36.67 -4.63
N GLN A 551 -14.14 36.74 -3.74
CA GLN A 551 -14.44 37.97 -3.00
C GLN A 551 -13.26 38.44 -2.17
N ARG A 552 -12.61 37.53 -1.44
CA ARG A 552 -11.41 37.84 -0.64
C ARG A 552 -10.23 38.29 -1.49
N ILE A 553 -10.08 37.74 -2.69
CA ILE A 553 -9.05 38.18 -3.64
C ILE A 553 -9.34 39.60 -4.13
N VAL A 554 -10.56 39.87 -4.62
CA VAL A 554 -10.93 41.19 -5.17
C VAL A 554 -10.91 42.28 -4.10
N GLN A 555 -11.28 41.95 -2.85
CA GLN A 555 -11.24 42.87 -1.72
C GLN A 555 -9.81 43.08 -1.16
N GLY A 556 -8.79 42.39 -1.67
CA GLY A 556 -7.41 42.50 -1.18
C GLY A 556 -7.19 41.89 0.21
N VAL A 557 -8.09 41.03 0.69
CA VAL A 557 -7.96 40.33 1.98
C VAL A 557 -6.92 39.21 1.88
N ASN A 558 -6.86 38.52 0.74
CA ASN A 558 -5.85 37.50 0.50
C ASN A 558 -4.54 38.11 0.00
N ASN A 559 -3.61 38.38 0.93
CA ASN A 559 -2.30 38.97 0.64
C ASN A 559 -1.28 38.01 0.01
N TYR A 560 -1.65 36.74 -0.18
CA TYR A 560 -0.72 35.68 -0.57
C TYR A 560 -0.98 35.13 -1.97
N ILE A 561 -1.78 35.84 -2.76
CA ILE A 561 -2.05 35.53 -4.15
C ILE A 561 -1.77 36.75 -5.03
N THR A 562 -1.21 36.50 -6.21
CA THR A 562 -0.98 37.53 -7.22
C THR A 562 -1.66 37.10 -8.50
N ILE A 563 -2.57 37.93 -9.01
CA ILE A 563 -3.20 37.76 -10.32
C ILE A 563 -2.34 38.47 -11.36
N ARG A 564 -1.99 37.76 -12.43
CA ARG A 564 -1.18 38.25 -13.54
C ARG A 564 -2.08 38.85 -14.63
N LYS A 565 -1.50 39.71 -15.48
CA LYS A 565 -2.22 40.38 -16.58
C LYS A 565 -2.75 39.43 -17.65
N ASP A 566 -2.16 38.23 -17.76
CA ASP A 566 -2.59 37.17 -18.69
C ASP A 566 -3.74 36.32 -18.14
N GLY A 567 -4.28 36.64 -16.96
CA GLY A 567 -5.32 35.87 -16.28
C GLY A 567 -4.79 34.68 -15.46
N GLY A 568 -3.48 34.42 -15.47
CA GLY A 568 -2.85 33.45 -14.58
C GLY A 568 -2.76 33.96 -13.13
N PHE A 569 -2.52 33.05 -12.18
CA PHE A 569 -2.28 33.43 -10.78
C PHE A 569 -1.07 32.70 -10.19
N SER A 570 -0.51 33.23 -9.11
CA SER A 570 0.48 32.54 -8.30
C SER A 570 0.17 32.70 -6.83
N VAL A 571 0.44 31.65 -6.07
CA VAL A 571 0.20 31.58 -4.64
C VAL A 571 1.54 31.51 -3.93
N TYR A 572 1.76 32.38 -2.95
CA TYR A 572 2.97 32.42 -2.13
C TYR A 572 2.70 31.83 -0.75
N THR A 573 3.56 30.94 -0.28
CA THR A 573 3.53 30.45 1.10
C THR A 573 4.76 30.99 1.83
N PRO A 574 4.60 31.85 2.85
CA PRO A 574 5.72 32.30 3.66
C PRO A 574 6.40 31.12 4.37
N ALA A 575 7.73 31.17 4.45
CA ALA A 575 8.51 30.14 5.13
C ALA A 575 8.11 30.03 6.60
N VAL A 576 8.07 28.80 7.10
CA VAL A 576 7.89 28.51 8.52
C VAL A 576 9.27 28.43 9.18
N GLU A 577 9.40 28.90 10.42
CA GLU A 577 10.58 28.64 11.25
C GLU A 577 10.90 27.14 11.29
N LYS A 578 12.17 26.79 11.05
CA LYS A 578 12.62 25.40 11.09
C LYS A 578 12.76 24.95 12.56
N PRO A 579 12.34 23.73 12.91
CA PRO A 579 12.56 23.19 14.25
C PRO A 579 14.05 23.19 14.63
N LYS A 580 14.36 23.47 15.90
CA LYS A 580 15.73 23.35 16.43
C LYS A 580 16.07 21.88 16.67
N TYR A 581 16.62 21.21 15.66
CA TYR A 581 16.87 19.75 15.69
C TYR A 581 17.80 19.27 16.81
N ASP A 582 18.82 20.07 17.17
CA ASP A 582 19.82 19.70 18.18
C ASP A 582 19.33 19.95 19.63
N SER A 583 18.23 20.69 19.80
CA SER A 583 17.78 21.13 21.14
C SER A 583 17.32 19.99 22.03
N ILE A 584 16.68 18.94 21.50
CA ILE A 584 16.26 17.78 22.30
C ILE A 584 17.46 17.00 22.82
N THR A 585 18.53 16.86 22.02
CA THR A 585 19.78 16.21 22.47
C THR A 585 20.35 16.96 23.68
N SER A 586 20.41 18.30 23.63
CA SER A 586 20.87 19.11 24.75
C SER A 586 19.96 18.99 25.98
N ILE A 587 18.63 18.89 25.81
CA ILE A 587 17.68 18.71 26.93
C ILE A 587 17.85 17.35 27.63
N ILE A 588 18.07 16.26 26.88
CA ILE A 588 18.28 14.91 27.44
C ILE A 588 19.64 14.82 28.17
N GLY A 589 20.63 15.55 27.67
CA GLY A 589 21.93 15.78 28.30
C GLY A 589 23.09 15.61 27.33
N GLU A 590 23.95 16.64 27.24
CA GLU A 590 25.16 16.60 26.42
C GLU A 590 26.15 15.54 26.94
N GLY A 591 26.69 14.71 26.02
CA GLY A 591 27.68 13.67 26.33
C GLY A 591 27.12 12.29 26.71
N LYS A 592 25.79 12.12 26.83
CA LYS A 592 25.18 10.80 27.03
C LYS A 592 25.06 10.05 25.70
N TYR A 593 25.64 8.85 25.62
CA TYR A 593 25.49 7.94 24.49
C TYR A 593 24.84 6.64 24.96
N ILE A 594 23.58 6.43 24.61
CA ILE A 594 22.80 5.28 25.09
C ILE A 594 22.80 4.18 24.02
N PRO A 595 23.24 2.94 24.34
CA PRO A 595 23.20 1.82 23.40
C PRO A 595 21.77 1.50 22.94
N ILE A 596 21.58 1.34 21.63
CA ILE A 596 20.27 1.00 21.06
C ILE A 596 19.67 -0.29 21.64
N LEU A 597 20.50 -1.29 21.95
CA LEU A 597 20.02 -2.56 22.54
C LEU A 597 19.44 -2.36 23.95
N GLN A 598 20.00 -1.43 24.74
CA GLN A 598 19.45 -1.05 26.04
C GLN A 598 18.10 -0.36 25.87
N MET A 599 17.97 0.55 24.90
CA MET A 599 16.69 1.18 24.58
C MET A 599 15.64 0.13 24.17
N MET A 600 16.00 -0.86 23.34
CA MET A 600 15.10 -1.95 22.97
C MET A 600 14.62 -2.74 24.19
N ALA A 601 15.54 -3.10 25.10
CA ALA A 601 15.21 -3.83 26.33
C ALA A 601 14.29 -3.02 27.26
N GLN A 602 14.61 -1.74 27.48
CA GLN A 602 13.78 -0.82 28.26
C GLN A 602 12.39 -0.67 27.64
N MET A 603 12.28 -0.37 26.35
CA MET A 603 10.98 -0.20 25.68
C MET A 603 10.17 -1.50 25.65
N ASN A 604 10.81 -2.66 25.52
CA ASN A 604 10.13 -3.94 25.64
C ASN A 604 9.64 -4.19 27.07
N ALA A 605 10.37 -3.76 28.10
CA ALA A 605 9.90 -3.89 29.48
C ALA A 605 8.56 -3.18 29.70
N LEU A 606 8.35 -2.03 29.02
CA LEU A 606 7.14 -1.21 29.12
C LEU A 606 6.00 -1.71 28.21
N THR A 607 6.31 -1.99 26.95
CA THR A 607 5.30 -2.31 25.92
C THR A 607 5.03 -3.81 25.77
N LYS A 608 5.97 -4.65 26.23
CA LYS A 608 6.01 -6.09 25.96
C LYS A 608 5.89 -6.39 24.47
N PHE A 609 6.46 -5.54 23.60
CA PHE A 609 6.33 -5.66 22.15
C PHE A 609 6.81 -7.02 21.62
N THR A 610 7.79 -7.67 22.26
CA THR A 610 8.28 -8.99 21.82
C THR A 610 7.22 -10.08 21.91
N ALA A 611 6.20 -9.91 22.76
CA ALA A 611 5.07 -10.83 22.84
C ALA A 611 4.20 -10.84 21.57
N CYS A 612 4.36 -9.84 20.69
CA CYS A 612 3.71 -9.77 19.38
C CYS A 612 4.37 -10.67 18.33
N PHE A 613 5.60 -11.15 18.56
CA PHE A 613 6.22 -12.15 17.69
C PHE A 613 5.56 -13.52 17.94
N LYS A 614 4.54 -13.82 17.14
CA LYS A 614 3.82 -15.09 17.18
C LYS A 614 4.37 -16.05 16.14
N HIS A 615 4.51 -17.31 16.53
CA HIS A 615 4.99 -18.34 15.61
C HIS A 615 3.99 -18.50 14.45
N HIS A 616 4.47 -18.69 13.21
CA HIS A 616 3.60 -18.86 12.03
C HIS A 616 2.55 -19.97 12.22
N LYS A 617 2.91 -21.06 12.89
CA LYS A 617 1.97 -22.14 13.25
C LYS A 617 1.11 -21.75 14.46
N ILE A 618 -0.21 -21.67 14.26
CA ILE A 618 -1.21 -21.29 15.28
C ILE A 618 -1.34 -22.34 16.40
N THR A 619 -1.25 -23.64 16.07
CA THR A 619 -1.44 -24.73 17.02
C THR A 619 -0.14 -25.49 17.32
N GLY A 620 0.10 -25.82 18.60
CA GLY A 620 1.22 -26.67 19.02
C GLY A 620 2.61 -26.08 18.76
N SER A 621 2.77 -24.76 18.88
CA SER A 621 4.08 -24.10 18.83
C SER A 621 4.93 -24.43 20.06
N LYS A 622 6.27 -24.44 19.88
CA LYS A 622 7.23 -24.54 20.98
C LYS A 622 7.27 -23.22 21.78
N THR A 623 7.95 -23.24 22.92
CA THR A 623 8.27 -22.04 23.71
C THR A 623 8.94 -20.99 22.81
N PRO A 624 8.53 -19.71 22.91
CA PRO A 624 9.14 -18.64 22.11
C PRO A 624 10.64 -18.47 22.45
N PRO A 625 11.46 -17.99 21.50
CA PRO A 625 12.82 -17.53 21.78
C PRO A 625 12.88 -16.47 22.88
N GLU A 626 14.07 -16.29 23.45
CA GLU A 626 14.38 -15.19 24.35
C GLU A 626 14.25 -13.82 23.64
N ASN A 627 14.01 -12.76 24.42
CA ASN A 627 13.72 -11.43 23.88
C ASN A 627 14.90 -10.87 23.06
N GLU A 628 16.10 -11.19 23.52
CA GLU A 628 17.40 -10.83 22.97
C GLU A 628 17.53 -11.28 21.51
N ILE A 629 16.98 -12.45 21.18
CA ILE A 629 16.96 -12.98 19.81
C ILE A 629 16.05 -12.13 18.90
N PHE A 630 14.91 -11.65 19.42
CA PHE A 630 14.04 -10.74 18.67
C PHE A 630 14.69 -9.37 18.47
N TYR A 631 15.38 -8.83 19.48
CA TYR A 631 16.15 -7.60 19.34
C TYR A 631 17.24 -7.75 18.27
N ALA A 632 17.98 -8.85 18.30
CA ALA A 632 19.02 -9.16 17.32
C ALA A 632 18.46 -9.27 15.89
N GLY A 633 17.27 -9.86 15.72
CA GLY A 633 16.60 -9.95 14.42
C GLY A 633 16.15 -8.58 13.90
N ILE A 634 15.52 -7.77 14.74
CA ILE A 634 15.10 -6.39 14.39
C ILE A 634 16.34 -5.56 14.03
N PHE A 635 17.38 -5.61 14.87
CA PHE A 635 18.60 -4.85 14.66
C PHE A 635 19.39 -5.31 13.45
N GLY A 636 19.58 -6.62 13.25
CA GLY A 636 20.35 -7.19 12.14
C GLY A 636 19.74 -6.88 10.77
N LEU A 637 18.41 -6.95 10.67
CA LEU A 637 17.69 -6.57 9.45
C LEU A 637 17.63 -5.04 9.30
N GLY A 638 17.29 -4.32 10.37
CA GLY A 638 17.12 -2.87 10.32
C GLY A 638 18.42 -2.09 10.05
N SER A 639 19.54 -2.51 10.63
CA SER A 639 20.85 -1.88 10.41
C SER A 639 21.49 -2.22 9.07
N ASN A 640 20.91 -3.16 8.30
CA ASN A 640 21.49 -3.78 7.12
C ASN A 640 22.83 -4.53 7.38
N ILE A 641 23.16 -4.88 8.63
CA ILE A 641 24.33 -5.74 8.93
C ILE A 641 24.12 -7.16 8.40
N GLY A 642 22.87 -7.64 8.44
CA GLY A 642 22.50 -9.00 8.11
C GLY A 642 22.72 -9.98 9.27
N LEU A 643 21.93 -11.06 9.29
CA LEU A 643 21.91 -12.01 10.41
C LEU A 643 23.23 -12.74 10.60
N HIS A 644 23.87 -13.14 9.48
CA HIS A 644 25.12 -13.89 9.51
C HIS A 644 26.27 -13.04 10.09
N LYS A 645 26.44 -11.81 9.61
CA LYS A 645 27.51 -10.94 10.10
C LYS A 645 27.27 -10.58 11.57
N LEU A 646 26.05 -10.21 11.93
CA LEU A 646 25.70 -9.86 13.31
C LEU A 646 26.00 -11.02 14.28
N SER A 647 25.60 -12.25 13.96
CA SER A 647 25.80 -13.40 14.85
C SER A 647 27.26 -13.79 15.05
N HIS A 648 28.17 -13.39 14.16
CA HIS A 648 29.61 -13.66 14.29
C HIS A 648 30.36 -12.54 15.01
N THR A 649 29.80 -11.34 15.08
CA THR A 649 30.41 -10.17 15.72
C THR A 649 29.80 -9.82 17.07
N ALA A 650 28.58 -10.28 17.34
CA ALA A 650 27.86 -10.01 18.59
C ALA A 650 28.09 -11.08 19.65
N ILE A 651 28.00 -10.70 20.91
CA ILE A 651 28.09 -11.58 22.08
C ILE A 651 26.69 -12.06 22.46
N GLY A 652 26.54 -13.35 22.79
CA GLY A 652 25.29 -13.93 23.30
C GLY A 652 24.28 -14.41 22.24
N ILE A 653 24.59 -14.32 20.93
CA ILE A 653 23.66 -14.72 19.85
C ILE A 653 24.26 -15.84 18.99
N ASN A 654 23.45 -16.86 18.67
CA ASN A 654 23.81 -17.92 17.73
C ASN A 654 23.06 -17.78 16.39
N TYR A 655 23.76 -17.98 15.25
CA TYR A 655 23.17 -17.85 13.92
C TYR A 655 21.95 -18.76 13.69
N ASN A 656 22.00 -20.02 14.12
CA ASN A 656 20.90 -20.96 13.86
C ASN A 656 19.64 -20.56 14.62
N THR A 657 19.78 -20.12 15.88
CA THR A 657 18.66 -19.64 16.69
C THR A 657 18.09 -18.34 16.11
N LEU A 658 18.95 -17.40 15.73
CA LEU A 658 18.55 -16.13 15.12
C LEU A 658 17.85 -16.32 13.79
N SER A 659 18.44 -17.10 12.87
CA SER A 659 17.86 -17.41 11.56
C SER A 659 16.52 -18.14 11.71
N HIS A 660 16.42 -19.08 12.66
CA HIS A 660 15.16 -19.76 12.96
C HIS A 660 14.09 -18.79 13.48
N ALA A 661 14.45 -17.89 14.40
CA ALA A 661 13.52 -16.88 14.92
C ALA A 661 13.02 -15.96 13.80
N VAL A 662 13.92 -15.42 12.97
CA VAL A 662 13.53 -14.58 11.83
C VAL A 662 12.61 -15.33 10.86
N ASN A 663 12.97 -16.55 10.46
CA ASN A 663 12.15 -17.35 9.54
C ASN A 663 10.73 -17.60 10.05
N TRP A 664 10.56 -17.92 11.33
CA TRP A 664 9.27 -18.37 11.88
C TRP A 664 8.42 -17.29 12.55
N TYR A 665 9.03 -16.16 12.93
CA TYR A 665 8.37 -15.11 13.72
C TYR A 665 8.35 -13.73 13.03
N PHE A 666 9.22 -13.43 12.06
CA PHE A 666 9.26 -12.10 11.42
C PHE A 666 8.33 -12.03 10.20
N SER A 667 7.04 -12.34 10.39
CA SER A 667 6.03 -12.02 9.38
C SER A 667 5.74 -10.51 9.39
N LEU A 668 5.28 -9.97 8.26
CA LEU A 668 4.82 -8.57 8.20
C LEU A 668 3.74 -8.29 9.25
N ASP A 669 2.78 -9.21 9.43
CA ASP A 669 1.71 -9.06 10.43
C ASP A 669 2.27 -8.91 11.85
N ASN A 670 3.28 -9.70 12.22
CA ASN A 670 3.90 -9.60 13.54
C ASN A 670 4.68 -8.29 13.70
N LEU A 671 5.43 -7.87 12.68
CA LEU A 671 6.17 -6.62 12.72
C LEU A 671 5.24 -5.40 12.77
N HIS A 672 4.11 -5.44 12.05
CA HIS A 672 3.07 -4.44 12.18
C HIS A 672 2.47 -4.43 13.59
N ALA A 673 2.22 -5.60 14.20
CA ALA A 673 1.73 -5.69 15.58
C ALA A 673 2.75 -5.16 16.61
N VAL A 674 4.06 -5.43 16.40
CA VAL A 674 5.15 -4.84 17.19
C VAL A 674 5.09 -3.32 17.07
N ASN A 675 5.08 -2.79 15.83
CA ASN A 675 5.01 -1.35 15.60
C ASN A 675 3.76 -0.73 16.25
N GLN A 676 2.61 -1.38 16.10
CA GLN A 676 1.35 -0.97 16.71
C GLN A 676 1.47 -0.85 18.23
N SER A 677 2.10 -1.81 18.90
CA SER A 677 2.27 -1.76 20.36
C SER A 677 3.09 -0.55 20.83
N LEU A 678 4.07 -0.11 20.04
CA LEU A 678 4.86 1.09 20.31
C LEU A 678 4.01 2.36 20.06
N VAL A 679 3.32 2.41 18.92
CA VAL A 679 2.42 3.52 18.51
C VAL A 679 1.29 3.72 19.52
N ASP A 680 0.71 2.64 20.03
CA ASP A 680 -0.36 2.65 21.03
C ASP A 680 0.11 3.24 22.37
N LEU A 681 1.33 2.92 22.79
CA LEU A 681 1.89 3.50 24.02
C LEU A 681 2.17 4.98 23.82
N MET A 682 2.85 5.36 22.73
CA MET A 682 3.11 6.78 22.42
C MET A 682 1.81 7.59 22.35
N SER A 683 0.75 7.03 21.78
CA SER A 683 -0.55 7.71 21.68
C SER A 683 -1.22 7.96 23.04
N LYS A 684 -0.88 7.19 24.08
CA LYS A 684 -1.42 7.34 25.44
C LYS A 684 -0.62 8.31 26.32
N LEU A 685 0.62 8.59 25.95
CA LEU A 685 1.47 9.53 26.68
C LEU A 685 0.92 10.95 26.54
N TRP A 686 1.14 11.77 27.57
CA TRP A 686 0.70 13.16 27.58
C TRP A 686 1.49 14.05 26.62
N LEU A 687 2.82 13.90 26.59
CA LEU A 687 3.70 14.79 25.84
C LEU A 687 3.48 14.73 24.31
N PRO A 688 3.31 13.56 23.65
CA PRO A 688 3.00 13.50 22.22
C PRO A 688 1.74 14.29 21.83
N GLN A 689 0.73 14.36 22.70
CA GLN A 689 -0.50 15.11 22.43
C GLN A 689 -0.27 16.63 22.34
N LYS A 690 0.84 17.14 22.90
CA LYS A 690 1.23 18.56 22.80
C LYS A 690 1.85 18.92 21.45
N PHE A 691 2.22 17.93 20.63
CA PHE A 691 2.70 18.16 19.27
C PHE A 691 1.56 18.31 18.25
N LYS A 692 0.31 18.02 18.64
CA LYS A 692 -0.84 18.16 17.76
C LYS A 692 -1.18 19.64 17.57
N ARG A 693 -1.40 20.05 16.32
CA ARG A 693 -1.87 21.40 15.99
C ARG A 693 -3.28 21.65 16.51
N GLU A 694 -4.17 20.68 16.28
CA GLU A 694 -5.55 20.72 16.74
C GLU A 694 -5.81 19.51 17.64
N ARG A 695 -6.50 19.73 18.75
CA ARG A 695 -6.66 18.70 19.79
C ARG A 695 -7.35 17.44 19.26
N ASP A 696 -8.36 17.62 18.41
CA ASP A 696 -9.25 16.54 17.99
C ASP A 696 -8.97 16.02 16.58
N LEU A 697 -8.09 16.68 15.82
CA LEU A 697 -7.70 16.25 14.47
C LEU A 697 -6.27 15.73 14.45
N LEU A 698 -5.99 14.72 13.64
CA LEU A 698 -4.63 14.21 13.42
C LEU A 698 -4.22 14.42 11.96
N HIS A 699 -3.15 15.19 11.77
CA HIS A 699 -2.54 15.39 10.46
C HIS A 699 -1.42 14.38 10.22
N THR A 700 -1.51 13.63 9.12
CA THR A 700 -0.51 12.65 8.70
C THR A 700 0.07 12.96 7.33
N SER A 701 1.17 12.31 6.97
CA SER A 701 1.75 12.39 5.63
C SER A 701 2.50 11.13 5.24
N SER A 702 2.72 10.97 3.93
CA SER A 702 3.61 9.95 3.41
C SER A 702 4.53 10.44 2.30
N ASP A 703 5.73 9.87 2.28
CA ASP A 703 6.79 10.23 1.34
C ASP A 703 7.56 9.00 0.82
N GLY A 704 7.95 9.06 -0.46
CA GLY A 704 8.58 7.99 -1.23
C GLY A 704 10.04 8.25 -1.48
N LYS A 705 10.91 7.51 -0.78
CA LYS A 705 12.35 7.55 -0.99
C LYS A 705 12.80 6.49 -1.97
N LYS A 706 13.48 6.90 -3.04
CA LYS A 706 14.12 5.98 -3.99
C LYS A 706 15.38 5.39 -3.35
N GLN A 707 15.47 4.07 -3.24
CA GLN A 707 16.59 3.36 -2.64
C GLN A 707 17.12 2.27 -3.59
N CYS A 708 18.44 2.18 -3.72
CA CYS A 708 19.09 1.13 -4.50
C CYS A 708 18.82 -0.26 -3.89
N VAL A 709 18.71 -1.26 -4.77
CA VAL A 709 18.57 -2.66 -4.39
C VAL A 709 19.75 -3.42 -5.00
N SER A 710 20.56 -4.05 -4.15
CA SER A 710 21.79 -4.73 -4.59
C SER A 710 21.50 -6.10 -5.23
N ALA A 711 20.43 -6.77 -4.79
CA ALA A 711 20.03 -8.06 -5.34
C ALA A 711 19.27 -7.93 -6.67
N GLU A 712 19.37 -8.95 -7.53
CA GLU A 712 18.49 -9.05 -8.70
C GLU A 712 17.03 -9.19 -8.23
N SER A 713 16.20 -8.21 -8.56
CA SER A 713 14.81 -8.13 -8.12
C SER A 713 13.88 -7.63 -9.23
N LEU A 714 12.72 -8.28 -9.40
CA LEU A 714 11.64 -7.79 -10.26
C LEU A 714 10.87 -6.62 -9.64
N ASN A 715 11.13 -6.24 -8.38
CA ASN A 715 10.55 -5.03 -7.77
C ASN A 715 11.41 -3.77 -8.00
N THR A 716 12.30 -3.77 -9.00
CA THR A 716 13.26 -2.68 -9.25
C THR A 716 13.24 -2.17 -10.69
N ASN A 717 13.60 -0.89 -10.87
CA ASN A 717 13.83 -0.31 -12.20
C ASN A 717 15.12 0.51 -12.24
N PHE A 718 15.63 0.69 -13.46
CA PHE A 718 16.76 1.59 -13.72
C PHE A 718 16.29 3.04 -13.66
N SER A 719 17.09 3.89 -13.02
CA SER A 719 16.97 5.34 -13.12
C SER A 719 18.34 5.95 -12.94
N TYR A 720 18.90 6.53 -14.00
CA TYR A 720 20.21 7.18 -13.93
C TYR A 720 20.23 8.31 -12.89
N LYS A 721 19.13 9.08 -12.81
CA LYS A 721 18.97 10.17 -11.83
C LYS A 721 19.08 9.73 -10.37
N TYR A 722 18.54 8.56 -10.02
CA TYR A 722 18.42 8.12 -8.63
C TYR A 722 19.43 7.04 -8.24
N PHE A 723 19.85 6.21 -9.19
CA PHE A 723 20.63 4.99 -8.92
C PHE A 723 21.89 4.89 -9.78
N GLY A 724 22.19 5.89 -10.62
CA GLY A 724 23.26 5.79 -11.61
C GLY A 724 23.05 4.59 -12.54
N ASN A 725 24.03 3.68 -12.59
CA ASN A 725 23.94 2.44 -13.36
C ASN A 725 23.19 1.31 -12.63
N GLY A 726 22.81 1.53 -11.37
CA GLY A 726 22.09 0.57 -10.54
C GLY A 726 20.57 0.57 -10.79
N LYS A 727 19.88 -0.30 -10.05
CA LYS A 727 18.43 -0.35 -9.96
C LYS A 727 17.97 -0.10 -8.54
N GLY A 728 16.73 0.35 -8.39
CA GLY A 728 16.17 0.58 -7.07
C GLY A 728 14.65 0.51 -7.03
N ALA A 729 14.17 0.52 -5.79
CA ALA A 729 12.76 0.53 -5.41
C ALA A 729 12.41 1.87 -4.71
N SER A 730 11.13 2.13 -4.50
CA SER A 730 10.65 3.21 -3.64
C SER A 730 10.28 2.63 -2.28
N VAL A 731 10.85 3.19 -1.22
CA VAL A 731 10.43 2.95 0.16
C VAL A 731 9.48 4.07 0.56
N TYR A 732 8.24 3.72 0.88
CA TYR A 732 7.17 4.66 1.19
C TYR A 732 6.87 4.60 2.68
N ARG A 733 6.98 5.73 3.38
CA ARG A 733 6.82 5.83 4.84
C ARG A 733 5.68 6.76 5.20
N PHE A 734 4.97 6.42 6.28
CA PHE A 734 3.87 7.19 6.82
C PHE A 734 4.20 7.68 8.21
N ILE A 735 3.95 8.97 8.45
CA ILE A 735 4.26 9.66 9.69
C ILE A 735 3.13 10.61 10.08
N ASP A 736 2.86 10.76 11.38
CA ASP A 736 1.91 11.74 11.90
C ASP A 736 2.61 13.03 12.40
N GLU A 737 1.83 14.04 12.76
CA GLU A 737 2.36 15.32 13.28
C GLU A 737 3.10 15.17 14.62
N ARG A 738 2.86 14.09 15.36
CA ARG A 738 3.60 13.73 16.57
C ARG A 738 4.95 13.08 16.24
N GLY A 739 5.28 12.89 14.96
CA GLY A 739 6.52 12.24 14.54
C GLY A 739 6.50 10.73 14.66
N ILE A 740 5.32 10.11 14.86
CA ILE A 740 5.17 8.67 15.03
C ILE A 740 5.05 8.00 13.66
N LEU A 741 5.88 6.98 13.40
CA LEU A 741 5.87 6.24 12.14
C LEU A 741 4.92 5.05 12.21
N PHE A 742 3.77 5.11 11.53
CA PHE A 742 2.72 4.11 11.73
C PHE A 742 2.63 3.05 10.63
N TYR A 743 3.21 3.29 9.45
CA TYR A 743 3.22 2.35 8.34
C TYR A 743 4.39 2.58 7.36
N SER A 744 4.78 1.53 6.65
CA SER A 744 5.73 1.59 5.54
C SER A 744 5.52 0.45 4.54
N THR A 745 5.82 0.69 3.26
CA THR A 745 5.77 -0.31 2.18
C THR A 745 6.89 -0.07 1.16
N VAL A 746 7.16 -1.06 0.30
CA VAL A 746 8.18 -1.00 -0.76
C VAL A 746 7.56 -1.36 -2.10
N PHE A 747 7.84 -0.59 -3.14
CA PHE A 747 7.32 -0.87 -4.49
C PHE A 747 8.27 -0.40 -5.59
N THR A 748 8.01 -0.80 -6.83
CA THR A 748 8.93 -0.50 -7.94
C THR A 748 9.01 1.00 -8.22
N SER A 749 10.20 1.48 -8.54
CA SER A 749 10.46 2.92 -8.66
C SER A 749 9.77 3.64 -9.82
N SER A 750 9.17 2.91 -10.77
CA SER A 750 8.43 3.48 -11.93
C SER A 750 6.95 3.73 -11.63
N GLU A 751 6.42 3.19 -10.54
CA GLU A 751 5.02 3.36 -10.18
C GLU A 751 4.79 4.72 -9.51
N ARG A 752 3.57 5.26 -9.65
CA ARG A 752 3.15 6.46 -8.91
C ARG A 752 2.75 6.09 -7.49
N ASP A 753 3.13 6.94 -6.53
CA ASP A 753 2.90 6.72 -5.10
C ASP A 753 1.41 6.74 -4.73
N ALA A 754 0.59 7.40 -5.55
CA ALA A 754 -0.85 7.61 -5.32
C ALA A 754 -1.64 6.34 -4.95
N ALA A 755 -1.38 5.21 -5.59
CA ALA A 755 -2.09 3.96 -5.29
C ALA A 755 -1.77 3.42 -3.88
N TYR A 756 -0.60 3.75 -3.33
CA TYR A 756 -0.12 3.28 -2.04
C TYR A 756 -0.51 4.18 -0.87
N VAL A 757 -0.96 5.41 -1.12
CA VAL A 757 -1.54 6.30 -0.10
C VAL A 757 -2.68 5.58 0.63
N ILE A 758 -3.59 4.97 -0.15
CA ILE A 758 -4.76 4.29 0.39
C ILE A 758 -4.38 3.04 1.20
N ASP A 759 -3.33 2.31 0.80
CA ASP A 759 -2.83 1.18 1.60
C ASP A 759 -2.48 1.65 3.01
N GLY A 760 -1.71 2.73 3.16
CA GLY A 760 -1.29 3.22 4.48
C GLY A 760 -2.42 3.83 5.32
N LEU A 761 -3.38 4.53 4.70
CA LEU A 761 -4.57 5.04 5.39
C LEU A 761 -5.44 3.93 5.97
N LEU A 762 -5.37 2.72 5.41
CA LEU A 762 -6.14 1.57 5.85
C LEU A 762 -5.31 0.57 6.68
N HIS A 763 -4.03 0.80 6.94
CA HIS A 763 -3.19 -0.22 7.55
C HIS A 763 -3.07 -0.13 9.07
N ASN A 764 -3.40 1.01 9.68
CA ASN A 764 -3.24 1.25 11.11
C ASN A 764 -4.56 1.62 11.77
N ASP A 765 -4.98 0.88 12.79
CA ASP A 765 -6.25 1.12 13.48
C ASP A 765 -6.11 2.12 14.65
N ALA A 766 -4.90 2.39 15.17
CA ALA A 766 -4.71 3.40 16.23
C ALA A 766 -4.43 4.81 15.71
N VAL A 767 -3.99 4.92 14.46
CA VAL A 767 -3.77 6.20 13.79
C VAL A 767 -4.89 6.42 12.78
N SER A 768 -5.97 7.05 13.25
CA SER A 768 -7.02 7.57 12.37
C SER A 768 -6.54 8.90 11.78
N SER A 769 -6.33 8.95 10.47
CA SER A 769 -5.92 10.17 9.78
C SER A 769 -7.15 11.01 9.44
N ASP A 770 -7.26 12.22 10.00
CA ASP A 770 -8.33 13.16 9.62
C ASP A 770 -7.92 13.98 8.38
N MET A 771 -6.62 14.24 8.27
CA MET A 771 -6.01 14.91 7.13
C MET A 771 -4.70 14.21 6.74
N HIS A 772 -4.47 14.02 5.44
CA HIS A 772 -3.29 13.33 4.95
C HIS A 772 -2.60 14.07 3.80
N SER A 773 -1.31 14.33 3.94
CA SER A 773 -0.52 15.08 2.97
C SER A 773 0.52 14.22 2.24
N THR A 774 0.70 14.49 0.95
CA THR A 774 1.74 13.88 0.12
C THR A 774 2.39 14.94 -0.76
N ASP A 775 3.52 14.60 -1.37
CA ASP A 775 4.09 15.43 -2.44
C ASP A 775 3.28 15.35 -3.74
N THR A 776 3.58 16.24 -4.69
CA THR A 776 2.85 16.36 -5.97
C THR A 776 2.84 15.04 -6.77
N HIS A 777 3.84 14.17 -6.60
CA HIS A 777 3.87 12.85 -7.28
C HIS A 777 2.88 11.84 -6.69
N GLY A 778 2.37 12.08 -5.48
CA GLY A 778 1.45 11.20 -4.76
C GLY A 778 -0.04 11.46 -4.98
N TYR A 779 -0.42 12.51 -5.72
CA TYR A 779 -1.84 12.84 -5.91
C TYR A 779 -2.40 12.35 -7.26
N THR A 780 -3.66 11.91 -7.25
CA THR A 780 -4.51 11.73 -8.43
C THR A 780 -5.95 12.06 -8.04
N GLU A 781 -6.82 12.35 -9.01
CA GLU A 781 -8.25 12.56 -8.77
C GLU A 781 -8.89 11.38 -8.01
N LYS A 782 -8.45 10.14 -8.31
CA LYS A 782 -8.97 8.94 -7.64
C LYS A 782 -8.61 8.89 -6.16
N VAL A 783 -7.41 9.35 -5.79
CA VAL A 783 -7.02 9.41 -4.37
C VAL A 783 -7.88 10.45 -3.65
N PHE A 784 -8.16 11.61 -4.26
CA PHE A 784 -9.12 12.58 -3.69
C PHE A 784 -10.51 11.96 -3.46
N ALA A 785 -11.03 11.22 -4.45
CA ALA A 785 -12.30 10.53 -4.33
C ALA A 785 -12.32 9.50 -3.20
N ILE A 786 -11.34 8.59 -3.20
CA ILE A 786 -11.29 7.48 -2.24
C ILE A 786 -11.05 8.02 -0.83
N SER A 787 -10.11 8.93 -0.63
CA SER A 787 -9.85 9.52 0.69
C SER A 787 -11.09 10.21 1.25
N HIS A 788 -11.86 10.93 0.42
CA HIS A 788 -13.13 11.53 0.86
C HIS A 788 -14.16 10.47 1.29
N LEU A 789 -14.28 9.37 0.55
CA LEU A 789 -15.18 8.25 0.89
C LEU A 789 -14.65 7.42 2.09
N LEU A 790 -13.39 7.61 2.47
CA LEU A 790 -12.81 7.11 3.72
C LEU A 790 -12.89 8.14 4.87
N SER A 791 -13.54 9.29 4.64
CA SER A 791 -13.66 10.40 5.59
C SER A 791 -12.31 11.04 5.97
N VAL A 792 -11.33 11.00 5.07
CA VAL A 792 -9.99 11.60 5.22
C VAL A 792 -9.85 12.80 4.28
N THR A 793 -9.46 13.95 4.82
CA THR A 793 -9.13 15.14 4.02
C THR A 793 -7.76 14.94 3.34
N PHE A 794 -7.77 14.63 2.05
CA PHE A 794 -6.51 14.52 1.29
C PHE A 794 -5.98 15.90 0.90
N ALA A 795 -4.73 16.17 1.26
CA ALA A 795 -4.13 17.49 1.21
C ALA A 795 -2.69 17.49 0.65
N PRO A 796 -2.51 17.24 -0.66
CA PRO A 796 -1.20 17.19 -1.28
C PRO A 796 -0.56 18.57 -1.44
N ARG A 797 0.78 18.64 -1.39
CA ARG A 797 1.53 19.84 -1.81
C ARG A 797 1.57 19.92 -3.33
N LEU A 798 0.96 20.96 -3.90
CA LEU A 798 0.87 21.18 -5.35
C LEU A 798 1.91 22.21 -5.81
N LYS A 799 2.84 21.81 -6.69
CA LYS A 799 3.90 22.69 -7.22
C LYS A 799 3.41 23.73 -8.25
N ASP A 800 2.36 23.40 -9.01
CA ASP A 800 1.80 24.27 -10.07
C ASP A 800 0.27 24.33 -9.94
N ILE A 801 -0.19 25.22 -9.07
CA ILE A 801 -1.61 25.36 -8.71
C ILE A 801 -2.42 26.03 -9.83
N ALA A 802 -1.80 26.91 -10.61
CA ALA A 802 -2.49 27.70 -11.64
C ALA A 802 -2.82 26.90 -12.90
N SER A 803 -2.04 25.85 -13.21
CA SER A 803 -2.38 24.92 -14.29
C SER A 803 -3.46 23.90 -13.91
N GLN A 804 -3.90 23.89 -12.64
CA GLN A 804 -4.89 22.92 -12.20
C GLN A 804 -6.27 23.25 -12.75
N LYS A 805 -6.87 22.23 -13.37
CA LYS A 805 -8.20 22.30 -13.94
C LYS A 805 -9.25 22.15 -12.84
N LEU A 806 -10.06 23.19 -12.65
CA LEU A 806 -11.16 23.23 -11.69
C LEU A 806 -12.48 22.84 -12.35
N VAL A 807 -13.41 22.29 -11.58
CA VAL A 807 -14.77 21.96 -12.06
C VAL A 807 -15.81 22.83 -11.35
N SER A 808 -17.00 22.93 -11.95
CA SER A 808 -18.18 23.53 -11.33
C SER A 808 -19.44 22.76 -11.70
N PHE A 809 -20.51 22.97 -10.93
CA PHE A 809 -21.85 22.47 -11.26
C PHE A 809 -22.61 23.53 -12.04
N GLY A 810 -23.38 23.08 -13.04
CA GLY A 810 -24.20 23.98 -13.86
C GLY A 810 -23.39 25.14 -14.47
N LYS A 811 -24.04 26.25 -14.86
CA LYS A 811 -23.38 27.37 -15.55
C LYS A 811 -22.73 28.39 -14.60
N LEU A 812 -22.17 27.95 -13.47
CA LEU A 812 -21.55 28.85 -12.48
C LEU A 812 -20.48 29.75 -13.09
N LYS A 813 -19.70 29.23 -14.04
CA LYS A 813 -18.65 29.95 -14.77
C LYS A 813 -19.12 31.32 -15.27
N ASN A 814 -20.26 31.37 -15.96
CA ASN A 814 -20.80 32.60 -16.55
C ASN A 814 -21.12 33.65 -15.48
N ILE A 815 -21.57 33.21 -14.30
CA ILE A 815 -21.88 34.10 -13.17
C ILE A 815 -20.59 34.69 -12.60
N LEU A 816 -19.54 33.88 -12.43
CA LEU A 816 -18.25 34.34 -11.93
C LEU A 816 -17.57 35.31 -12.91
N GLU A 817 -17.63 35.02 -14.22
CA GLU A 817 -17.13 35.90 -15.28
C GLU A 817 -17.83 37.26 -15.28
N SER A 818 -19.16 37.28 -15.12
CA SER A 818 -19.93 38.54 -15.05
C SER A 818 -19.58 39.42 -13.84
N LYS A 819 -18.94 38.84 -12.82
CA LYS A 819 -18.46 39.53 -11.61
C LYS A 819 -16.97 39.88 -11.69
N GLU A 820 -16.34 39.65 -12.84
CA GLU A 820 -14.90 39.89 -13.07
C GLU A 820 -14.01 39.13 -12.06
N TYR A 821 -14.47 37.96 -11.62
CA TYR A 821 -13.72 37.15 -10.66
C TYR A 821 -12.54 36.42 -11.31
N PRO A 822 -11.35 36.42 -10.68
CA PRO A 822 -10.13 35.91 -11.31
C PRO A 822 -10.02 34.37 -11.31
N ILE A 823 -10.59 33.67 -10.33
CA ILE A 823 -10.51 32.21 -10.22
C ILE A 823 -11.77 31.58 -10.80
N LEU A 824 -11.63 30.93 -11.95
CA LEU A 824 -12.74 30.38 -12.73
C LEU A 824 -12.66 28.86 -12.88
N PRO A 825 -13.81 28.15 -12.93
CA PRO A 825 -13.85 26.74 -13.28
C PRO A 825 -13.50 26.51 -14.76
N THR A 826 -12.86 25.39 -15.05
CA THR A 826 -12.47 25.00 -16.42
C THR A 826 -13.53 24.14 -17.10
N TYR A 827 -14.14 23.20 -16.38
CA TYR A 827 -15.12 22.25 -16.94
C TYR A 827 -16.35 22.07 -16.04
N TYR A 828 -17.39 21.44 -16.58
CA TYR A 828 -18.57 21.04 -15.83
C TYR A 828 -18.45 19.60 -15.33
N VAL A 829 -19.01 19.35 -14.15
CA VAL A 829 -19.13 18.00 -13.58
C VAL A 829 -20.11 17.16 -14.41
N ASN A 830 -19.74 15.93 -14.76
CA ASN A 830 -20.67 14.97 -15.38
C ASN A 830 -21.47 14.22 -14.31
N GLU A 831 -22.50 14.86 -13.78
CA GLU A 831 -23.32 14.31 -12.70
C GLU A 831 -24.03 13.02 -13.11
N SER A 832 -24.52 12.95 -14.36
CA SER A 832 -25.24 11.77 -14.86
C SER A 832 -24.37 10.50 -14.82
N LYS A 833 -23.08 10.65 -15.15
CA LYS A 833 -22.11 9.56 -15.14
C LYS A 833 -21.77 9.12 -13.71
N ILE A 834 -21.52 10.08 -12.81
CA ILE A 834 -21.26 9.78 -11.40
C ILE A 834 -22.45 9.03 -10.79
N LYS A 835 -23.69 9.51 -11.01
CA LYS A 835 -24.90 8.87 -10.50
C LYS A 835 -25.09 7.45 -11.06
N ARG A 836 -24.83 7.25 -12.36
CA ARG A 836 -24.96 5.94 -13.02
C ARG A 836 -24.02 4.87 -12.44
N TYR A 837 -22.79 5.24 -12.10
CA TYR A 837 -21.78 4.30 -11.58
C TYR A 837 -21.56 4.42 -10.06
N TRP A 838 -22.42 5.16 -9.35
CA TRP A 838 -22.25 5.39 -7.91
C TRP A 838 -22.27 4.08 -7.11
N ASP A 839 -23.13 3.14 -7.49
CA ASP A 839 -23.18 1.83 -6.83
C ASP A 839 -21.88 1.04 -6.98
N ASN A 840 -21.28 1.05 -8.18
CA ASN A 840 -19.98 0.42 -8.42
C ASN A 840 -18.85 1.14 -7.66
N ILE A 841 -18.91 2.47 -7.49
CA ILE A 841 -17.98 3.22 -6.64
C ILE A 841 -18.10 2.75 -5.20
N LEU A 842 -19.32 2.64 -4.66
CA LEU A 842 -19.53 2.14 -3.29
C LEU A 842 -19.09 0.69 -3.12
N ARG A 843 -19.34 -0.18 -4.11
CA ARG A 843 -18.83 -1.57 -4.14
C ARG A 843 -17.31 -1.61 -4.08
N LEU A 844 -16.62 -0.77 -4.87
CA LEU A 844 -15.16 -0.62 -4.83
C LEU A 844 -14.66 -0.16 -3.45
N ILE A 845 -15.27 0.88 -2.87
CA ILE A 845 -14.87 1.35 -1.53
C ILE A 845 -15.13 0.29 -0.47
N ALA A 846 -16.25 -0.45 -0.56
CA ALA A 846 -16.54 -1.53 0.35
C ALA A 846 -15.48 -2.65 0.27
N THR A 847 -15.12 -3.08 -0.94
CA THR A 847 -14.02 -4.03 -1.18
C THR A 847 -12.71 -3.54 -0.55
N ILE A 848 -12.34 -2.28 -0.79
CA ILE A 848 -11.12 -1.67 -0.24
C ILE A 848 -11.14 -1.65 1.30
N LYS A 849 -12.27 -1.27 1.92
CA LYS A 849 -12.41 -1.23 3.39
C LYS A 849 -12.45 -2.62 4.04
N LEU A 850 -12.83 -3.67 3.30
CA LEU A 850 -12.77 -5.06 3.77
C LEU A 850 -11.36 -5.67 3.76
N ARG A 851 -10.43 -5.07 2.99
CA ARG A 851 -8.99 -5.38 3.01
C ARG A 851 -8.62 -6.83 2.61
N GLU A 852 -9.43 -7.48 1.76
CA GLU A 852 -9.10 -8.81 1.21
C GLU A 852 -7.87 -8.74 0.29
N HIS A 853 -7.80 -7.70 -0.53
CA HIS A 853 -6.64 -7.35 -1.34
C HIS A 853 -6.11 -5.97 -0.98
N ARG A 854 -4.82 -5.71 -1.21
CA ARG A 854 -4.26 -4.36 -1.07
C ARG A 854 -4.96 -3.41 -2.03
N ALA A 855 -5.30 -2.21 -1.55
CA ALA A 855 -5.93 -1.19 -2.37
C ALA A 855 -5.05 -0.82 -3.57
N SER A 856 -3.73 -0.78 -3.38
CA SER A 856 -2.77 -0.53 -4.47
C SER A 856 -2.85 -1.56 -5.59
N THR A 857 -3.11 -2.84 -5.31
CA THR A 857 -3.29 -3.88 -6.34
C THR A 857 -4.53 -3.58 -7.18
N ILE A 858 -5.67 -3.33 -6.53
CA ILE A 858 -6.95 -3.04 -7.19
C ILE A 858 -6.85 -1.76 -8.02
N LEU A 859 -6.33 -0.68 -7.43
CA LEU A 859 -6.26 0.63 -8.06
C LEU A 859 -5.30 0.64 -9.24
N LYS A 860 -4.19 -0.10 -9.18
CA LYS A 860 -3.32 -0.28 -10.35
C LYS A 860 -4.07 -0.99 -11.45
N ARG A 861 -4.68 -2.14 -11.15
CA ARG A 861 -5.41 -2.90 -12.17
C ARG A 861 -6.47 -2.03 -12.85
N LEU A 862 -7.25 -1.29 -12.06
CA LEU A 862 -8.24 -0.33 -12.55
C LEU A 862 -7.63 0.82 -13.38
N SER A 863 -6.39 1.24 -13.09
CA SER A 863 -5.70 2.32 -13.81
C SER A 863 -5.11 1.91 -15.15
N GLU A 864 -4.86 0.61 -15.34
CA GLU A 864 -4.10 0.17 -16.49
C GLU A 864 -4.98 -0.01 -17.74
N TYR A 865 -6.31 -0.12 -17.58
CA TYR A 865 -7.28 -0.20 -18.69
C TYR A 865 -7.12 0.95 -19.71
N SER A 866 -6.76 0.60 -20.96
CA SER A 866 -6.47 1.56 -22.04
C SER A 866 -7.68 2.39 -22.46
N ASN A 867 -8.88 1.82 -22.35
CA ASN A 867 -10.14 2.49 -22.56
C ASN A 867 -10.74 2.79 -21.19
N GLN A 868 -10.34 3.93 -20.62
CA GLN A 868 -10.74 4.45 -19.31
C GLN A 868 -12.00 3.76 -18.75
N HIS A 869 -11.80 2.74 -17.92
CA HIS A 869 -12.88 1.88 -17.45
C HIS A 869 -14.00 2.76 -16.83
N PRO A 870 -15.29 2.54 -17.11
CA PRO A 870 -16.35 3.47 -16.70
C PRO A 870 -16.36 3.78 -15.20
N LEU A 871 -16.06 2.78 -14.36
CA LEU A 871 -15.82 2.96 -12.92
C LEU A 871 -14.64 3.90 -12.63
N GLU A 872 -13.52 3.75 -13.32
CA GLU A 872 -12.34 4.59 -13.15
C GLU A 872 -12.64 6.04 -13.53
N GLU A 873 -13.30 6.27 -14.67
CA GLU A 873 -13.66 7.61 -15.12
C GLU A 873 -14.63 8.28 -14.17
N SER A 874 -15.65 7.57 -13.71
CA SER A 874 -16.65 8.10 -12.78
C SER A 874 -16.01 8.45 -11.44
N LEU A 875 -15.07 7.62 -10.97
CA LEU A 875 -14.27 7.89 -9.78
C LEU A 875 -13.37 9.13 -9.95
N LYS A 876 -12.73 9.29 -11.12
CA LYS A 876 -11.96 10.50 -11.46
C LYS A 876 -12.84 11.74 -11.49
N ASP A 877 -14.02 11.66 -12.11
CA ASP A 877 -14.97 12.78 -12.21
C ASP A 877 -15.45 13.23 -10.83
N PHE A 878 -15.81 12.29 -9.94
CA PHE A 878 -16.11 12.60 -8.55
C PHE A 878 -14.91 13.21 -7.82
N GLY A 879 -13.72 12.64 -8.01
CA GLY A 879 -12.47 13.14 -7.45
C GLY A 879 -12.10 14.57 -7.86
N ARG A 880 -12.47 15.00 -9.08
CA ARG A 880 -12.25 16.38 -9.55
C ARG A 880 -13.06 17.40 -8.75
N ILE A 881 -14.24 17.01 -8.25
CA ILE A 881 -15.07 17.86 -7.38
C ILE A 881 -14.32 18.12 -6.08
N ILE A 882 -13.92 17.04 -5.40
CA ILE A 882 -13.17 17.10 -4.14
C ILE A 882 -11.86 17.86 -4.31
N LYS A 883 -11.13 17.60 -5.41
CA LYS A 883 -9.91 18.32 -5.75
C LYS A 883 -10.14 19.82 -5.93
N SER A 884 -11.24 20.24 -6.55
CA SER A 884 -11.54 21.65 -6.78
C SER A 884 -11.85 22.38 -5.47
N ILE A 885 -12.61 21.73 -4.57
CA ILE A 885 -12.83 22.21 -3.20
C ILE A 885 -11.49 22.36 -2.46
N PHE A 886 -10.62 21.36 -2.56
CA PHE A 886 -9.28 21.41 -1.98
C PHE A 886 -8.46 22.60 -2.53
N ILE A 887 -8.41 22.78 -3.85
CA ILE A 887 -7.60 23.83 -4.48
C ILE A 887 -8.09 25.22 -4.08
N LEU A 888 -9.40 25.47 -4.07
CA LEU A 888 -9.95 26.76 -3.65
C LEU A 888 -9.55 27.10 -2.22
N LYS A 889 -9.69 26.13 -1.29
CA LYS A 889 -9.21 26.31 0.09
C LYS A 889 -7.69 26.51 0.14
N TYR A 890 -6.92 25.77 -0.66
CA TYR A 890 -5.46 25.88 -0.72
C TYR A 890 -5.01 27.27 -1.21
N ILE A 891 -5.76 27.90 -2.12
CA ILE A 891 -5.49 29.27 -2.59
C ILE A 891 -5.72 30.30 -1.48
N ASP A 892 -6.82 30.14 -0.73
CA ASP A 892 -7.25 31.13 0.26
C ASP A 892 -6.52 31.05 1.61
N ASP A 893 -6.21 29.82 2.07
CA ASP A 893 -5.75 29.59 3.44
C ASP A 893 -4.23 29.34 3.53
N VAL A 894 -3.48 30.40 3.87
CA VAL A 894 -2.02 30.33 4.05
C VAL A 894 -1.60 29.45 5.23
N GLN A 895 -2.37 29.44 6.33
CA GLN A 895 -2.03 28.65 7.52
C GLN A 895 -2.16 27.16 7.22
N TRP A 896 -3.15 26.80 6.40
CA TRP A 896 -3.33 25.44 5.93
C TRP A 896 -2.21 24.99 5.00
N ARG A 897 -1.74 25.85 4.07
CA ARG A 897 -0.55 25.57 3.26
C ARG A 897 0.70 25.34 4.11
N GLN A 898 0.94 26.21 5.10
CA GLN A 898 2.07 26.07 6.02
C GLN A 898 2.00 24.77 6.81
N ALA A 899 0.81 24.34 7.25
CA ALA A 899 0.64 23.07 7.95
C ALA A 899 0.99 21.87 7.05
N ILE A 900 0.57 21.88 5.78
CA ILE A 900 0.95 20.86 4.78
C ILE A 900 2.49 20.80 4.63
N GLU A 901 3.15 21.96 4.51
CA GLU A 901 4.61 22.01 4.38
C GLU A 901 5.34 21.52 5.64
N LYS A 902 4.91 21.94 6.84
CA LYS A 902 5.48 21.46 8.11
C LYS A 902 5.38 19.95 8.24
N GLN A 903 4.23 19.38 7.86
CA GLN A 903 4.00 17.95 7.97
C GLN A 903 4.87 17.16 6.99
N LEU A 904 5.01 17.60 5.74
CA LEU A 904 5.88 16.96 4.75
C LEU A 904 7.37 16.99 5.14
N ASN A 905 7.84 18.08 5.76
CA ASN A 905 9.22 18.20 6.24
C ASN A 905 9.58 17.11 7.28
N LYS A 906 8.61 16.63 8.07
CA LYS A 906 8.83 15.50 9.00
C LYS A 906 9.13 14.19 8.26
N GLY A 907 8.50 13.97 7.10
CA GLY A 907 8.79 12.82 6.23
C GLY A 907 10.24 12.81 5.73
N GLU A 908 10.74 13.97 5.29
CA GLU A 908 12.14 14.12 4.88
C GLU A 908 13.12 13.82 6.02
N LEU A 909 12.81 14.29 7.24
CA LEU A 909 13.64 14.02 8.41
C LEU A 909 13.59 12.54 8.82
N ALA A 910 12.43 11.90 8.79
CA ALA A 910 12.30 10.47 9.04
C ALA A 910 13.12 9.63 8.03
N ASN A 911 13.21 10.10 6.78
CA ASN A 911 14.06 9.49 5.76
C ASN A 911 15.56 9.66 6.04
N LYS A 912 16.00 10.79 6.61
CA LYS A 912 17.39 10.97 7.08
C LYS A 912 17.69 10.12 8.31
N PHE A 913 16.74 10.04 9.23
CA PHE A 913 16.85 9.19 10.41
C PHE A 913 16.99 7.72 10.01
N SER A 914 16.21 7.26 9.02
CA SER A 914 16.32 5.90 8.53
C SER A 914 17.70 5.58 7.94
N ASP A 915 18.39 6.54 7.33
CA ASP A 915 19.75 6.31 6.79
C ASP A 915 20.77 6.12 7.90
N ALA A 916 20.63 6.88 9.00
CA ALA A 916 21.52 6.74 10.16
C ALA A 916 21.42 5.35 10.80
N ILE A 917 20.23 4.74 10.78
CA ILE A 917 20.03 3.37 11.26
C ILE A 917 20.66 2.34 10.32
N SER A 918 20.50 2.48 9.00
CA SER A 918 21.04 1.54 8.02
C SER A 918 22.47 1.85 7.60
N PHE A 919 23.38 1.96 8.58
CA PHE A 919 24.75 2.37 8.36
C PHE A 919 25.65 1.29 7.73
N ALA A 920 25.27 0.01 7.81
CA ALA A 920 26.14 -1.08 7.34
C ALA A 920 26.14 -1.22 5.81
N ASP A 921 24.99 -0.97 5.18
CA ASP A 921 24.83 -0.85 3.73
C ASP A 921 23.64 0.09 3.45
N PRO A 922 23.79 1.14 2.64
CA PRO A 922 22.68 2.02 2.29
C PRO A 922 21.65 1.38 1.35
N ASN A 923 21.95 0.22 0.77
CA ASN A 923 21.10 -0.48 -0.18
C ASN A 923 20.18 -1.50 0.51
N ILE A 924 19.09 -1.83 -0.17
CA ILE A 924 18.26 -2.97 0.21
C ILE A 924 18.92 -4.24 -0.35
N LEU A 925 19.14 -5.23 0.53
CA LEU A 925 19.85 -6.46 0.18
C LEU A 925 18.91 -7.55 -0.34
N GLU A 926 17.61 -7.45 -0.04
CA GLU A 926 16.67 -8.54 -0.28
C GLU A 926 16.05 -8.51 -1.70
N PRO A 927 15.94 -9.67 -2.39
CA PRO A 927 15.40 -9.73 -3.75
C PRO A 927 13.87 -9.68 -3.79
N LEU A 928 13.18 -10.28 -2.82
CA LEU A 928 11.73 -10.41 -2.80
C LEU A 928 11.09 -9.20 -2.11
N LYS A 929 10.00 -8.68 -2.68
CA LYS A 929 9.27 -7.52 -2.15
C LYS A 929 8.92 -7.66 -0.66
N GLU A 930 8.43 -8.83 -0.24
CA GLU A 930 8.05 -9.07 1.15
C GLU A 930 9.23 -8.95 2.11
N ASP A 931 10.40 -9.51 1.75
CA ASP A 931 11.62 -9.40 2.55
C ASP A 931 12.17 -7.96 2.58
N GLN A 932 11.99 -7.20 1.49
CA GLN A 932 12.28 -5.76 1.46
C GLN A 932 11.38 -5.00 2.44
N GLU A 933 10.07 -5.30 2.47
CA GLU A 933 9.12 -4.71 3.41
C GLU A 933 9.43 -5.08 4.87
N ILE A 934 9.82 -6.33 5.14
CA ILE A 934 10.27 -6.80 6.47
C ILE A 934 11.45 -5.95 6.95
N THR A 935 12.48 -5.80 6.11
CA THR A 935 13.68 -5.02 6.44
C THR A 935 13.34 -3.55 6.71
N VAL A 936 12.49 -2.94 5.90
CA VAL A 936 12.04 -1.54 6.09
C VAL A 936 11.20 -1.40 7.36
N MET A 937 10.35 -2.37 7.69
CA MET A 937 9.57 -2.34 8.92
C MET A 937 10.47 -2.50 10.16
N CYS A 938 11.49 -3.36 10.12
CA CYS A 938 12.49 -3.45 11.18
C CYS A 938 13.19 -2.09 11.42
N LYS A 939 13.54 -1.36 10.35
CA LYS A 939 14.06 0.03 10.44
C LYS A 939 13.06 0.95 11.15
N THR A 940 11.81 0.90 10.72
CA THR A 940 10.72 1.72 11.27
C THR A 940 10.49 1.44 12.77
N ILE A 941 10.56 0.18 13.18
CA ILE A 941 10.48 -0.22 14.59
C ILE A 941 11.64 0.37 15.40
N ILE A 942 12.87 0.33 14.89
CA ILE A 942 14.03 0.95 15.57
C ILE A 942 13.80 2.46 15.73
N GLN A 943 13.32 3.15 14.70
CA GLN A 943 13.00 4.58 14.77
C GLN A 943 11.96 4.86 15.87
N ASN A 944 10.88 4.09 15.92
CA ASN A 944 9.84 4.26 16.94
C ASN A 944 10.28 3.89 18.35
N ILE A 945 11.20 2.92 18.51
CA ILE A 945 11.81 2.62 19.82
C ILE A 945 12.56 3.85 20.33
N ILE A 946 13.35 4.51 19.48
CA ILE A 946 14.09 5.73 19.83
C ILE A 946 13.12 6.88 20.11
N ILE A 947 12.09 7.09 19.27
CA ILE A 947 11.10 8.17 19.46
C ILE A 947 10.33 7.98 20.78
N LEU A 948 9.88 6.76 21.09
CA LEU A 948 9.21 6.44 22.35
C LEU A 948 10.13 6.70 23.55
N TRP A 949 11.41 6.30 23.44
CA TRP A 949 12.40 6.56 24.47
C TRP A 949 12.61 8.07 24.69
N ASN A 950 12.75 8.85 23.61
CA ASN A 950 12.85 10.31 23.67
C ASN A 950 11.66 10.93 24.40
N TYR A 951 10.43 10.48 24.10
CA TYR A 951 9.24 10.97 24.77
C TYR A 951 9.23 10.67 26.27
N ILE A 952 9.67 9.49 26.67
CA ILE A 952 9.75 9.10 28.08
C ILE A 952 10.79 9.95 28.81
N GLU A 953 11.99 10.11 28.25
CA GLU A 953 13.04 10.92 28.88
C GLU A 953 12.67 12.39 28.98
N LEU A 954 12.11 12.98 27.91
CA LEU A 954 11.64 14.36 27.96
C LEU A 954 10.52 14.54 28.99
N THR A 955 9.63 13.56 29.13
CA THR A 955 8.60 13.61 30.17
C THR A 955 9.23 13.60 31.57
N LYS A 956 10.28 12.80 31.80
CA LYS A 956 11.02 12.81 33.08
C LYS A 956 11.66 14.16 33.37
N VAL A 957 12.29 14.78 32.37
CA VAL A 957 12.87 16.13 32.53
C VAL A 957 11.77 17.13 32.91
N VAL A 958 10.62 17.11 32.21
CA VAL A 958 9.47 17.98 32.51
C VAL A 958 8.91 17.75 33.92
N MET A 959 8.91 16.51 34.41
CA MET A 959 8.46 16.16 35.77
C MET A 959 9.36 16.72 36.88
N GLN A 960 10.65 16.93 36.58
CA GLN A 960 11.65 17.39 37.55
C GLN A 960 11.79 18.91 37.62
N VAL A 961 11.21 19.65 36.67
CA VAL A 961 11.29 21.11 36.58
C VAL A 961 10.12 21.77 37.30
N GLU A 962 10.38 22.90 37.98
CA GLU A 962 9.41 23.73 38.68
C GLU A 962 8.35 24.31 37.73
N ASN A 963 7.16 24.65 38.26
CA ASN A 963 6.00 25.02 37.42
C ASN A 963 6.25 26.23 36.50
N ASP A 964 6.99 27.25 36.96
CA ASP A 964 7.22 28.49 36.21
C ASP A 964 8.18 28.28 35.01
N GLU A 965 9.17 27.39 35.15
CA GLU A 965 10.12 27.05 34.08
C GLU A 965 9.57 25.98 33.12
N ARG A 966 8.57 25.21 33.56
CA ARG A 966 7.99 24.11 32.79
C ARG A 966 7.37 24.57 31.47
N ASN A 967 6.71 25.72 31.44
CA ASN A 967 6.07 26.23 30.21
C ASN A 967 7.08 26.57 29.13
N ILE A 968 8.20 27.20 29.50
CA ILE A 968 9.30 27.54 28.58
C ILE A 968 9.94 26.25 28.05
N LEU A 969 10.17 25.27 28.92
CA LEU A 969 10.69 23.97 28.51
C LEU A 969 9.75 23.26 27.53
N LEU A 970 8.43 23.28 27.78
CA LEU A 970 7.44 22.67 26.90
C LEU A 970 7.37 23.37 25.54
N GLU A 971 7.46 24.69 25.50
CA GLU A 971 7.54 25.45 24.27
C GLU A 971 8.81 25.08 23.47
N ASN A 972 9.96 24.97 24.14
CA ASN A 972 11.21 24.53 23.52
C ASN A 972 11.10 23.11 22.96
N ILE A 973 10.49 22.17 23.70
CA ILE A 973 10.29 20.78 23.27
C ILE A 973 9.35 20.70 22.06
N THR A 974 8.23 21.43 22.08
CA THR A 974 7.21 21.37 21.02
C THR A 974 7.64 22.10 19.74
N ASN A 975 8.52 23.10 19.86
CA ASN A 975 9.18 23.75 18.72
C ASN A 975 10.39 22.96 18.19
N ALA A 976 10.84 21.94 18.91
CA ALA A 976 11.88 21.02 18.47
C ALA A 976 11.30 19.83 17.69
N SER A 977 12.18 19.03 17.08
CA SER A 977 11.78 17.80 16.40
C SER A 977 12.07 16.59 17.26
N ILE A 978 11.04 15.78 17.56
CA ILE A 978 11.21 14.51 18.31
C ILE A 978 12.02 13.44 17.54
N LEU A 979 12.13 13.59 16.21
CA LEU A 979 12.90 12.72 15.31
C LEU A 979 14.41 12.97 15.44
N THR A 980 14.98 12.73 16.62
CA THR A 980 16.40 12.99 16.95
C THR A 980 17.06 11.75 17.52
N TRP A 981 18.30 11.47 17.10
CA TRP A 981 19.03 10.23 17.42
C TRP A 981 20.52 10.41 17.74
N GLN A 982 21.02 11.64 17.85
CA GLN A 982 22.45 11.91 18.06
C GLN A 982 22.98 11.35 19.40
N HIS A 983 22.13 11.23 20.42
CA HIS A 983 22.47 10.63 21.72
C HIS A 983 22.41 9.09 21.71
N VAL A 984 22.06 8.46 20.58
CA VAL A 984 21.94 7.00 20.46
C VAL A 984 23.23 6.42 19.95
N ASN A 985 23.81 5.48 20.69
CA ASN A 985 24.93 4.69 20.18
C ASN A 985 24.41 3.55 19.29
N LEU A 986 24.51 3.75 17.97
CA LEU A 986 24.17 2.77 16.93
C LEU A 986 25.37 1.89 16.52
N HIS A 987 26.57 2.15 17.04
CA HIS A 987 27.82 1.53 16.62
C HIS A 987 28.56 0.84 17.78
N GLY A 988 29.60 0.09 17.47
CA GLY A 988 30.47 -0.56 18.46
C GLY A 988 30.15 -2.04 18.71
N THR A 989 30.47 -2.52 19.91
CA THR A 989 30.30 -3.92 20.31
C THR A 989 28.85 -4.20 20.70
N TYR A 990 28.24 -5.21 20.10
CA TYR A 990 26.87 -5.64 20.40
C TYR A 990 26.89 -6.81 21.38
N ASP A 991 26.55 -6.55 22.63
CA ASP A 991 26.41 -7.58 23.66
C ASP A 991 24.95 -7.78 24.02
N PHE A 992 24.43 -8.98 23.75
CA PHE A 992 23.06 -9.37 24.05
C PHE A 992 22.94 -10.14 25.37
N SER A 993 24.04 -10.39 26.10
CA SER A 993 24.03 -11.16 27.33
C SER A 993 23.61 -10.35 28.57
N ASN A 994 23.88 -9.04 28.59
CA ASN A 994 23.65 -8.16 29.75
C ASN A 994 22.98 -6.83 29.33
N LEU A 995 21.70 -6.88 28.95
CA LEU A 995 20.96 -5.70 28.48
C LEU A 995 20.36 -4.83 29.60
N PHE A 996 20.40 -5.28 30.86
CA PHE A 996 19.98 -4.53 32.03
C PHE A 996 21.20 -4.25 32.93
N SER A 997 21.42 -2.98 33.29
CA SER A 997 22.40 -2.60 34.30
C SER A 997 21.80 -2.78 35.70
N SER A 998 22.62 -3.17 36.68
CA SER A 998 22.24 -3.40 38.08
C SER A 998 21.72 -2.16 38.84
N ASN A 999 21.72 -0.98 38.20
CA ASN A 999 21.40 0.32 38.80
C ASN A 999 20.23 1.06 38.12
N ASP A 1000 19.54 0.46 37.15
CA ASP A 1000 18.32 1.06 36.60
C ASP A 1000 17.22 0.93 37.65
N SER A 1001 16.94 2.03 38.34
CA SER A 1001 15.90 2.15 39.38
C SER A 1001 14.58 1.56 38.88
N GLU A 1002 13.84 0.88 39.77
CA GLU A 1002 12.47 0.44 39.51
C GLU A 1002 11.60 1.65 39.15
N PHE A 1003 11.55 1.98 37.85
CA PHE A 1003 10.75 3.09 37.36
C PHE A 1003 9.28 2.72 37.51
N ILE A 1004 8.52 3.57 38.21
CA ILE A 1004 7.07 3.48 38.23
C ILE A 1004 6.57 4.04 36.89
N LEU A 1005 6.55 3.20 35.85
CA LEU A 1005 6.02 3.51 34.51
C LEU A 1005 4.63 4.18 34.59
N ASP A 1006 3.84 3.80 35.59
CA ASP A 1006 2.54 4.39 35.87
C ASP A 1006 2.64 5.90 36.14
N GLU A 1007 3.71 6.43 36.73
CA GLU A 1007 3.87 7.87 36.96
C GLU A 1007 4.10 8.64 35.66
N VAL A 1008 4.96 8.13 34.76
CA VAL A 1008 5.21 8.76 33.45
C VAL A 1008 3.98 8.68 32.54
N ILE A 1009 3.27 7.55 32.53
CA ILE A 1009 2.05 7.38 31.73
C ILE A 1009 0.92 8.29 32.25
N ASN A 1010 0.77 8.37 33.58
CA ASN A 1010 -0.29 9.16 34.21
C ASN A 1010 0.09 10.63 34.42
N PHE A 1011 1.32 11.03 34.11
CA PHE A 1011 1.76 12.41 34.23
C PHE A 1011 0.87 13.33 33.37
N ARG A 1012 0.41 14.41 33.99
CA ARG A 1012 -0.30 15.51 33.36
C ARG A 1012 0.23 16.77 34.03
N ALA A 1013 0.95 17.62 33.29
CA ALA A 1013 1.23 18.95 33.80
C ALA A 1013 -0.09 19.73 33.88
N ALA A 1014 -0.27 20.46 34.98
CA ALA A 1014 -1.44 21.29 35.23
C ALA A 1014 -1.65 22.37 34.16
#